data_AF-A0A354FTJ9-F1
#
_entry.id   AF-A0A354FTJ9-F1
#
_cell.length_a   1.000
_cell.length_b   1.000
_cell.length_c   1.000
_cell.angle_alpha   90.00
_cell.angle_beta   90.00
_cell.angle_gamma   90.00
#
_symmetry.space_group_name_H-M   'P 1'
#
loop_
_entity.id
_entity.type
_entity.pdbx_description
1 polymer ?
#
loop_
_entity_poly.entity_id
_entity_poly.type
_entity_poly.pdbx_seq_one_letter_code
_entity_poly.pdbx_strand_id
1 'polypeptide(L)'
;MNYQTLACWRPILAGSLALLPFCAQSELVGYYKLDGNFDDSSGNGNTGELFGGASYVPESPTALGGGQSVLFDGQPGTYGAINPSPKEGLSITAQPFHSVSMWVKADGLQNRDKRIFSEAQSANNNPLFNVGTANNADNGTVDIYIRAGASLNHPRSIGIAFDDTWHHVAWTAQGKVMDLYIDGVFDSQFDYNAVNDFIPTTTTIGGILRGSDCCNYFGNIDEVAIWDSILSADDIASLAEGTSADELTGVKPNLDLDDDGLPNKWEVENGLDPNDNGAVDPKNGANGDPDNDQLTNADEFANGSNPNDADTDSDEVKDAQEIALGTDILDPDSDGDGLLDGDEVTRGTNPLAADTDGDGITDNGEVLAGTDPKDPKSFPAEDDSLAAYWPLDSTDGTTTPDLGPYGYDLELRNMDATNFVTSEGRAAVSFDGIEDFLVRKSNANDILPITKNAAFTISMWIKAAGAGQNDRRFFSESSEFSNDPLFNIGTRNNGSDNTVDIYLRDGGSPNHQFSTTEPFDDTWHHIAYTHDDTTMTIQLYVDGVLDRDNWTFKDIVSPDVNYTTIGAILRANPSHWAQGLVDEVSLWSSVLPATTIAELASGATPIEVTGGGTIFGITSVDRQENGNVSLTWNSRPNTAYILEASLDLANWVEIDDGVQSQGEETIYVFPSGVPGLDTDIEPRIFFRIRK
;
A
#
# COMPACT_ATOMS: atom_id res chain seq x y z
N MET A 1 51.14 -4.29 -12.53
CA MET A 1 50.57 -4.35 -13.90
C MET A 1 49.48 -5.40 -13.89
N ASN A 2 48.27 -4.96 -14.23
CA ASN A 2 47.02 -5.70 -14.45
C ASN A 2 46.41 -6.40 -13.23
N TYR A 3 45.74 -5.61 -12.38
CA TYR A 3 44.53 -6.09 -11.69
C TYR A 3 43.38 -5.93 -12.68
N GLN A 4 42.71 -7.05 -13.02
CA GLN A 4 41.46 -7.01 -13.75
C GLN A 4 40.35 -6.66 -12.78
N THR A 5 39.85 -5.43 -12.89
CA THR A 5 38.52 -5.03 -12.45
C THR A 5 37.51 -5.70 -13.37
N LEU A 6 36.75 -6.67 -12.86
CA LEU A 6 35.54 -7.16 -13.53
C LEU A 6 34.37 -6.26 -13.09
N ALA A 7 34.35 -5.05 -13.64
CA ALA A 7 33.15 -4.24 -13.69
C ALA A 7 32.18 -4.89 -14.70
N CYS A 8 30.96 -5.15 -14.26
CA CYS A 8 29.90 -5.75 -15.03
C CYS A 8 29.46 -4.79 -16.15
N TRP A 9 29.92 -4.93 -17.40
CA TRP A 9 29.27 -4.34 -18.59
C TRP A 9 29.71 -5.07 -19.88
N ARG A 10 28.76 -5.66 -20.62
CA ARG A 10 28.56 -5.42 -22.07
C ARG A 10 27.27 -6.07 -22.62
N PRO A 11 26.59 -5.42 -23.59
CA PRO A 11 25.26 -5.77 -24.08
C PRO A 11 25.29 -6.80 -25.22
N ILE A 12 24.18 -7.51 -25.42
CA ILE A 12 23.85 -8.21 -26.67
C ILE A 12 22.54 -7.63 -27.20
N LEU A 13 22.58 -7.09 -28.43
CA LEU A 13 21.40 -6.71 -29.19
C LEU A 13 20.49 -7.93 -29.44
N ALA A 14 19.24 -7.86 -29.00
CA ALA A 14 18.03 -8.12 -29.79
C ALA A 14 16.80 -7.82 -28.92
N GLY A 15 15.83 -7.10 -29.49
CA GLY A 15 14.73 -6.48 -28.75
C GLY A 15 13.89 -7.45 -27.92
N SER A 16 13.74 -7.11 -26.65
CA SER A 16 12.55 -7.33 -25.83
C SER A 16 12.69 -6.41 -24.62
N LEU A 17 11.69 -5.58 -24.36
CA LEU A 17 11.59 -4.83 -23.12
C LEU A 17 11.39 -5.87 -22.01
N ALA A 18 12.42 -6.09 -21.20
CA ALA A 18 12.35 -6.88 -19.98
C ALA A 18 12.86 -5.97 -18.87
N LEU A 19 12.04 -5.74 -17.84
CA LEU A 19 12.50 -5.12 -16.61
C LEU A 19 13.76 -5.85 -16.14
N LEU A 20 14.85 -5.11 -15.97
CA LEU A 20 16.05 -5.63 -15.32
C LEU A 20 15.72 -5.80 -13.82
N PRO A 21 16.17 -6.89 -13.18
CA PRO A 21 16.10 -6.96 -11.72
C PRO A 21 17.05 -5.89 -11.16
N PHE A 22 16.49 -5.04 -10.30
CA PHE A 22 17.23 -4.15 -9.41
C PHE A 22 18.44 -4.91 -8.83
N CYS A 23 19.64 -4.38 -8.98
CA CYS A 23 20.79 -4.90 -8.22
C CYS A 23 20.58 -4.41 -6.79
N ALA A 24 20.22 -5.30 -5.87
CA ALA A 24 19.97 -4.96 -4.47
C ALA A 24 21.10 -4.11 -3.90
N GLN A 25 20.72 -2.98 -3.30
CA GLN A 25 21.60 -2.04 -2.64
C GLN A 25 22.24 -2.71 -1.42
N SER A 26 23.45 -2.29 -1.05
CA SER A 26 24.12 -2.72 0.18
C SER A 26 23.36 -2.16 1.39
N GLU A 27 22.77 -2.99 2.25
CA GLU A 27 21.93 -2.52 3.34
C GLU A 27 22.54 -2.79 4.73
N LEU A 28 22.51 -1.77 5.59
CA LEU A 28 22.75 -1.93 7.02
C LEU A 28 21.60 -2.74 7.59
N VAL A 29 21.87 -3.96 8.06
CA VAL A 29 20.86 -4.92 8.55
C VAL A 29 20.47 -4.62 9.99
N GLY A 30 21.42 -4.24 10.84
CA GLY A 30 21.16 -3.86 12.22
C GLY A 30 22.32 -3.08 12.82
N TYR A 31 21.99 -2.12 13.67
CA TYR A 31 22.97 -1.26 14.32
C TYR A 31 22.63 -0.99 15.78
N TYR A 32 23.49 -1.42 16.69
CA TYR A 32 23.29 -1.31 18.13
C TYR A 32 24.37 -0.39 18.71
N LYS A 33 23.98 0.87 18.95
CA LYS A 33 24.84 1.89 19.55
C LYS A 33 25.21 1.57 21.00
N LEU A 34 24.36 0.80 21.69
CA LEU A 34 24.57 0.40 23.09
C LEU A 34 24.65 1.59 24.09
N ASP A 35 24.10 2.73 23.70
CA ASP A 35 23.96 3.95 24.50
C ASP A 35 22.70 3.94 25.39
N GLY A 36 22.68 3.01 26.35
CA GLY A 36 21.60 2.94 27.35
C GLY A 36 20.37 2.12 26.94
N ASN A 37 20.32 1.65 25.69
CA ASN A 37 19.36 0.67 25.20
C ASN A 37 20.06 -0.33 24.24
N PHE A 38 19.31 -1.35 23.83
CA PHE A 38 19.77 -2.34 22.85
C PHE A 38 18.87 -2.32 21.62
N ASP A 39 18.43 -1.11 21.26
CA ASP A 39 17.53 -0.86 20.15
C ASP A 39 18.29 -0.89 18.83
N ASP A 40 17.62 -1.35 17.78
CA ASP A 40 18.16 -1.31 16.44
C ASP A 40 18.03 0.10 15.84
N SER A 41 19.17 0.76 15.67
CA SER A 41 19.31 2.10 15.10
C SER A 41 19.41 2.10 13.57
N SER A 42 19.40 0.94 12.89
CA SER A 42 19.39 0.90 11.42
C SER A 42 18.03 1.24 10.81
N GLY A 43 16.95 1.16 11.60
CA GLY A 43 15.58 1.34 11.13
C GLY A 43 14.86 0.05 10.70
N ASN A 44 15.52 -1.11 10.77
CA ASN A 44 14.94 -2.39 10.30
C ASN A 44 14.17 -3.17 11.37
N GLY A 45 14.06 -2.63 12.58
CA GLY A 45 13.28 -3.24 13.65
C GLY A 45 13.89 -4.51 14.24
N ASN A 46 15.20 -4.75 14.05
CA ASN A 46 15.91 -5.90 14.60
C ASN A 46 16.31 -5.72 16.07
N THR A 47 15.44 -5.13 16.90
CA THR A 47 15.77 -4.78 18.29
C THR A 47 16.24 -5.97 19.11
N GLY A 48 17.27 -5.75 19.94
CA GLY A 48 17.84 -6.74 20.84
C GLY A 48 17.33 -6.63 22.28
N GLU A 49 17.65 -7.64 23.09
CA GLU A 49 17.42 -7.66 24.54
C GLU A 49 18.68 -8.12 25.27
N LEU A 50 19.01 -7.45 26.38
CA LEU A 50 20.11 -7.84 27.27
C LEU A 50 19.60 -8.77 28.36
N PHE A 51 20.34 -9.84 28.61
CA PHE A 51 20.05 -10.84 29.62
C PHE A 51 21.14 -10.89 30.70
N GLY A 52 20.75 -11.31 31.90
CA GLY A 52 21.69 -11.57 33.00
C GLY A 52 22.31 -10.31 33.59
N GLY A 53 23.63 -10.36 33.82
CA GLY A 53 24.41 -9.30 34.48
C GLY A 53 24.97 -8.22 33.55
N ALA A 54 24.47 -8.11 32.32
CA ALA A 54 24.90 -7.07 31.38
C ALA A 54 24.41 -5.69 31.84
N SER A 55 25.26 -4.66 31.77
CA SER A 55 24.91 -3.30 32.22
C SER A 55 25.57 -2.21 31.39
N TYR A 56 24.85 -1.13 31.11
CA TYR A 56 25.40 0.07 30.49
C TYR A 56 26.33 0.82 31.45
N VAL A 57 27.52 1.17 30.98
CA VAL A 57 28.53 1.93 31.73
C VAL A 57 28.99 3.14 30.93
N PRO A 58 29.29 4.28 31.58
CA PRO A 58 29.74 5.51 30.90
C PRO A 58 31.22 5.41 30.51
N GLU A 59 31.53 4.41 29.68
CA GLU A 59 32.85 4.10 29.15
C GLU A 59 32.69 3.66 27.71
N SER A 60 33.38 4.33 26.78
CA SER A 60 33.33 4.06 25.35
C SER A 60 34.73 4.26 24.73
N PRO A 61 34.98 3.78 23.50
CA PRO A 61 36.18 4.10 22.75
C PRO A 61 36.43 5.60 22.62
N THR A 62 37.69 6.03 22.76
CA THR A 62 38.07 7.45 22.58
C THR A 62 37.69 7.98 21.19
N ALA A 63 37.72 7.11 20.18
CA ALA A 63 37.39 7.43 18.79
C ALA A 63 35.94 7.94 18.63
N LEU A 64 35.00 7.43 19.44
CA LEU A 64 33.58 7.82 19.39
C LEU A 64 33.28 9.17 20.08
N GLY A 65 34.25 9.78 20.75
CA GLY A 65 34.08 11.09 21.38
C GLY A 65 33.19 11.14 22.63
N GLY A 66 32.70 10.00 23.14
CA GLY A 66 31.85 9.89 24.31
C GLY A 66 30.88 8.71 24.21
N GLY A 67 29.91 8.59 25.13
CA GLY A 67 28.87 7.55 25.09
C GLY A 67 28.90 6.57 26.27
N GLN A 68 28.12 5.51 26.13
CA GLN A 68 28.07 4.35 27.01
C GLN A 68 28.37 3.09 26.19
N SER A 69 28.90 2.07 26.85
CA SER A 69 29.00 0.71 26.30
C SER A 69 28.29 -0.29 27.21
N VAL A 70 28.13 -1.53 26.74
CA VAL A 70 27.65 -2.62 27.59
C VAL A 70 28.81 -3.39 28.20
N LEU A 71 28.87 -3.40 29.53
CA LEU A 71 29.74 -4.28 30.32
C LEU A 71 29.06 -5.65 30.53
N PHE A 72 29.70 -6.71 30.05
CA PHE A 72 29.34 -8.10 30.31
C PHE A 72 30.17 -8.66 31.48
N ASP A 73 29.55 -9.39 32.41
CA ASP A 73 30.15 -9.83 33.68
C ASP A 73 30.80 -11.23 33.63
N GLY A 74 30.79 -11.89 32.47
CA GLY A 74 31.32 -13.23 32.25
C GLY A 74 30.58 -14.36 32.96
N GLN A 75 29.45 -14.08 33.61
CA GLN A 75 28.65 -15.09 34.32
C GLN A 75 27.69 -15.81 33.36
N PRO A 76 27.35 -17.08 33.65
CA PRO A 76 26.27 -17.76 32.96
C PRO A 76 24.95 -16.98 33.06
N GLY A 77 24.25 -16.87 31.94
CA GLY A 77 23.03 -16.10 31.74
C GLY A 77 23.26 -14.69 31.19
N THR A 78 24.51 -14.21 31.12
CA THR A 78 24.84 -12.86 30.66
C THR A 78 25.18 -12.84 29.17
N TYR A 79 24.32 -12.24 28.35
CA TYR A 79 24.51 -12.05 26.90
C TYR A 79 23.46 -11.07 26.36
N GLY A 80 23.67 -10.56 25.16
CA GLY A 80 22.66 -9.87 24.37
C GLY A 80 22.12 -10.77 23.27
N ALA A 81 20.81 -10.79 23.03
CA ALA A 81 20.21 -11.51 21.91
C ALA A 81 19.43 -10.56 20.99
N ILE A 82 19.65 -10.72 19.69
CA ILE A 82 18.96 -9.97 18.64
C ILE A 82 17.69 -10.73 18.24
N ASN A 83 16.57 -10.01 18.12
CA ASN A 83 15.23 -10.53 17.80
C ASN A 83 14.81 -11.70 18.75
N PRO A 84 14.49 -11.40 20.03
CA PRO A 84 14.42 -12.38 21.13
C PRO A 84 13.26 -13.39 21.07
N SER A 85 12.46 -13.43 19.99
CA SER A 85 11.53 -14.56 19.77
C SER A 85 12.34 -15.85 19.58
N PRO A 86 11.93 -17.02 20.09
CA PRO A 86 12.83 -18.17 20.29
C PRO A 86 13.42 -18.84 19.03
N LYS A 87 13.28 -18.27 17.82
CA LYS A 87 13.66 -18.91 16.55
C LYS A 87 14.10 -17.97 15.40
N GLU A 88 14.33 -16.67 15.60
CA GLU A 88 14.54 -15.73 14.48
C GLU A 88 15.77 -14.82 14.65
N GLY A 89 16.95 -15.40 14.93
CA GLY A 89 18.20 -14.66 14.72
C GLY A 89 18.39 -14.24 13.26
N LEU A 90 19.18 -13.18 13.01
CA LEU A 90 19.38 -12.55 11.69
C LEU A 90 19.86 -13.52 10.60
N SER A 91 20.60 -14.57 10.99
CA SER A 91 21.15 -15.56 10.08
C SER A 91 22.08 -14.96 9.02
N ILE A 92 22.90 -14.00 9.42
CA ILE A 92 23.75 -13.25 8.51
C ILE A 92 24.81 -14.13 7.86
N THR A 93 25.28 -15.17 8.56
CA THR A 93 26.26 -16.13 8.02
C THR A 93 25.69 -17.07 6.97
N ALA A 94 24.36 -17.10 6.80
CA ALA A 94 23.72 -17.80 5.70
C ALA A 94 23.68 -16.96 4.40
N GLN A 95 23.96 -15.66 4.48
CA GLN A 95 23.99 -14.78 3.32
C GLN A 95 25.29 -14.93 2.52
N PRO A 96 25.23 -14.79 1.18
CA PRO A 96 26.39 -14.92 0.31
C PRO A 96 27.41 -13.79 0.51
N PHE A 97 26.99 -12.67 1.09
CA PHE A 97 27.82 -11.53 1.44
C PHE A 97 27.40 -11.04 2.82
N HIS A 98 28.35 -10.62 3.65
CA HIS A 98 28.05 -9.93 4.89
C HIS A 98 29.28 -9.23 5.48
N SER A 99 29.02 -8.23 6.32
CA SER A 99 30.03 -7.58 7.15
C SER A 99 29.50 -7.39 8.56
N VAL A 100 30.38 -7.47 9.55
CA VAL A 100 30.04 -7.16 10.95
C VAL A 100 31.19 -6.36 11.55
N SER A 101 30.84 -5.38 12.36
CA SER A 101 31.78 -4.53 13.07
C SER A 101 31.37 -4.31 14.52
N MET A 102 32.35 -4.12 15.39
CA MET A 102 32.13 -3.74 16.79
C MET A 102 33.42 -3.23 17.44
N TRP A 103 33.24 -2.44 18.49
CA TRP A 103 34.30 -2.12 19.43
C TRP A 103 34.29 -3.09 20.60
N VAL A 104 35.47 -3.52 21.03
CA VAL A 104 35.64 -4.44 22.16
C VAL A 104 36.75 -3.97 23.08
N LYS A 105 36.57 -4.22 24.37
CA LYS A 105 37.61 -4.07 25.39
C LYS A 105 37.53 -5.20 26.40
N ALA A 106 38.60 -5.97 26.51
CA ALA A 106 38.76 -6.96 27.57
C ALA A 106 40.22 -7.40 27.72
N ASP A 107 40.54 -7.92 28.89
CA ASP A 107 41.76 -8.71 29.10
C ASP A 107 41.56 -10.16 28.61
N GLY A 108 42.26 -10.53 27.54
CA GLY A 108 42.25 -11.88 26.98
C GLY A 108 42.76 -12.96 27.95
N LEU A 109 43.55 -12.61 28.97
CA LEU A 109 44.00 -13.54 30.01
C LEU A 109 42.85 -13.96 30.93
N GLN A 110 41.89 -13.05 31.16
CA GLN A 110 40.69 -13.27 31.97
C GLN A 110 39.54 -13.85 31.13
N ASN A 111 39.53 -13.55 29.82
CA ASN A 111 38.54 -14.03 28.86
C ASN A 111 39.03 -15.24 28.10
N ARG A 112 39.06 -16.41 28.73
CA ARG A 112 39.38 -17.66 28.02
C ARG A 112 38.15 -18.25 27.35
N ASP A 113 38.26 -18.47 26.04
CA ASP A 113 37.23 -19.13 25.21
C ASP A 113 35.85 -18.45 25.34
N LYS A 114 35.82 -17.12 25.22
CA LYS A 114 34.62 -16.27 25.31
C LYS A 114 34.23 -15.72 23.95
N ARG A 115 32.97 -15.30 23.77
CA ARG A 115 32.45 -14.81 22.48
C ARG A 115 31.94 -13.39 22.55
N ILE A 116 32.35 -12.59 21.57
CA ILE A 116 31.85 -11.23 21.35
C ILE A 116 30.66 -11.25 20.38
N PHE A 117 30.65 -12.20 19.43
CA PHE A 117 29.55 -12.40 18.49
C PHE A 117 29.37 -13.89 18.20
N SER A 118 28.12 -14.35 18.14
CA SER A 118 27.79 -15.74 17.83
C SER A 118 26.50 -15.89 17.03
N GLU A 119 26.53 -16.77 16.04
CA GLU A 119 25.33 -17.34 15.41
C GLU A 119 25.27 -18.85 15.64
N ALA A 120 24.14 -19.35 16.15
CA ALA A 120 24.00 -20.72 16.62
C ALA A 120 22.61 -21.31 16.36
N GLN A 121 22.49 -22.63 16.49
CA GLN A 121 21.19 -23.32 16.54
C GLN A 121 20.67 -23.41 17.97
N SER A 122 19.44 -22.99 18.21
CA SER A 122 18.82 -22.97 19.54
C SER A 122 18.55 -24.39 20.08
N ALA A 123 18.41 -25.37 19.19
CA ALA A 123 18.04 -26.74 19.55
C ALA A 123 19.25 -27.67 19.82
N ASN A 124 20.47 -27.31 19.43
CA ASN A 124 21.63 -28.21 19.51
C ASN A 124 22.97 -27.47 19.57
N ASN A 125 24.06 -28.19 19.83
CA ASN A 125 25.41 -27.60 19.93
C ASN A 125 26.16 -27.45 18.58
N ASN A 126 25.46 -27.59 17.44
CA ASN A 126 26.08 -27.61 16.10
C ASN A 126 24.99 -27.49 15.02
N PRO A 127 25.01 -26.48 14.14
CA PRO A 127 26.10 -25.57 13.75
C PRO A 127 26.38 -24.36 14.66
N LEU A 128 27.55 -23.74 14.49
CA LEU A 128 27.99 -22.52 15.17
C LEU A 128 28.92 -21.69 14.28
N PHE A 129 28.74 -20.37 14.29
CA PHE A 129 29.72 -19.37 13.88
C PHE A 129 30.00 -18.48 15.07
N ASN A 130 31.24 -18.40 15.54
CA ASN A 130 31.56 -17.50 16.64
C ASN A 130 32.87 -16.75 16.43
N VAL A 131 32.88 -15.52 16.92
CA VAL A 131 34.05 -14.63 17.00
C VAL A 131 34.28 -14.31 18.47
N GLY A 132 35.53 -14.41 18.93
CA GLY A 132 35.84 -14.07 20.31
C GLY A 132 37.28 -14.36 20.71
N THR A 133 37.49 -14.71 21.97
CA THR A 133 38.82 -14.93 22.51
C THR A 133 39.30 -16.36 22.33
N ALA A 134 40.60 -16.53 22.15
CA ALA A 134 41.23 -17.83 21.99
C ALA A 134 41.04 -18.75 23.21
N ASN A 135 41.04 -20.06 22.94
CA ASN A 135 40.93 -21.11 23.96
C ASN A 135 42.19 -21.27 24.85
N ASN A 136 43.35 -20.82 24.36
CA ASN A 136 44.62 -20.79 25.08
C ASN A 136 44.92 -19.35 25.50
N ALA A 137 45.21 -19.16 26.78
CA ALA A 137 45.12 -17.88 27.50
C ALA A 137 46.27 -16.88 27.23
N ASP A 138 46.97 -16.93 26.09
CA ASP A 138 48.35 -16.41 26.06
C ASP A 138 48.63 -15.33 24.99
N ASN A 139 47.66 -14.90 24.18
CA ASN A 139 48.00 -14.03 23.05
C ASN A 139 47.01 -12.90 22.70
N GLY A 140 45.85 -12.77 23.37
CA GLY A 140 44.90 -11.66 23.14
C GLY A 140 44.37 -11.54 21.69
N THR A 141 44.55 -12.57 20.87
CA THR A 141 44.11 -12.61 19.46
C THR A 141 42.62 -12.91 19.36
N VAL A 142 42.00 -12.45 18.27
CA VAL A 142 40.67 -12.86 17.84
C VAL A 142 40.71 -14.30 17.34
N ASP A 143 39.78 -15.12 17.80
CA ASP A 143 39.64 -16.53 17.49
C ASP A 143 38.29 -16.76 16.80
N ILE A 144 38.33 -17.37 15.61
CA ILE A 144 37.15 -17.64 14.81
C ILE A 144 36.84 -19.14 14.91
N TYR A 145 35.65 -19.48 15.39
CA TYR A 145 35.21 -20.87 15.53
C TYR A 145 33.97 -21.13 14.71
N ILE A 146 34.13 -21.89 13.62
CA ILE A 146 33.05 -22.26 12.71
C ILE A 146 32.91 -23.77 12.67
N ARG A 147 31.68 -24.27 12.87
CA ARG A 147 31.37 -25.70 12.90
C ARG A 147 30.02 -25.98 12.27
N ALA A 148 30.00 -26.89 11.29
CA ALA A 148 28.79 -27.57 10.79
C ALA A 148 29.16 -29.02 10.41
N GLY A 149 29.37 -29.86 11.43
CA GLY A 149 29.99 -31.19 11.28
C GLY A 149 31.47 -31.20 11.68
N ALA A 150 32.39 -31.51 10.76
CA ALA A 150 33.84 -31.39 10.98
C ALA A 150 34.25 -29.91 10.97
N SER A 151 35.03 -29.48 11.96
CA SER A 151 35.40 -28.06 12.18
C SER A 151 36.60 -27.61 11.36
N LEU A 152 36.60 -26.37 10.88
CA LEU A 152 37.84 -25.63 10.68
C LEU A 152 38.35 -25.25 12.07
N ASN A 153 39.50 -25.78 12.50
CA ASN A 153 39.96 -25.60 13.86
C ASN A 153 40.50 -24.17 14.05
N HIS A 154 39.81 -23.37 14.88
CA HIS A 154 40.24 -22.12 15.53
C HIS A 154 41.35 -21.32 14.80
N PRO A 155 41.13 -20.85 13.56
CA PRO A 155 42.02 -19.84 13.00
C PRO A 155 41.96 -18.57 13.87
N ARG A 156 43.10 -17.89 13.94
CA ARG A 156 43.31 -16.73 14.82
C ARG A 156 43.85 -15.56 14.03
N SER A 157 43.55 -14.36 14.50
CA SER A 157 44.19 -13.15 14.05
C SER A 157 45.70 -13.18 14.32
N ILE A 158 46.43 -12.35 13.59
CA ILE A 158 47.83 -12.04 13.84
C ILE A 158 47.93 -10.96 14.92
N GLY A 159 47.08 -9.94 14.83
CA GLY A 159 46.95 -8.82 15.75
C GLY A 159 46.22 -9.20 17.04
N ILE A 160 46.32 -8.30 18.02
CA ILE A 160 45.77 -8.44 19.37
C ILE A 160 44.59 -7.47 19.48
N ALA A 161 43.46 -7.94 20.00
CA ALA A 161 42.27 -7.13 20.27
C ALA A 161 41.78 -7.24 21.72
N PHE A 162 42.43 -8.10 22.53
CA PHE A 162 42.04 -8.39 23.91
C PHE A 162 43.22 -8.19 24.87
N ASP A 163 43.67 -6.95 25.02
CA ASP A 163 44.77 -6.53 25.90
C ASP A 163 44.37 -5.51 26.99
N ASP A 164 43.07 -5.43 27.28
CA ASP A 164 42.45 -4.46 28.19
C ASP A 164 42.44 -3.01 27.68
N THR A 165 42.63 -2.80 26.37
CA THR A 165 42.34 -1.53 25.67
C THR A 165 41.22 -1.68 24.64
N TRP A 166 40.66 -0.55 24.20
CA TRP A 166 39.61 -0.55 23.17
C TRP A 166 40.21 -0.84 21.80
N HIS A 167 39.66 -1.84 21.14
CA HIS A 167 39.99 -2.20 19.76
C HIS A 167 38.74 -2.27 18.92
N HIS A 168 38.87 -1.92 17.65
CA HIS A 168 37.84 -2.12 16.66
C HIS A 168 38.05 -3.46 15.96
N VAL A 169 37.06 -4.34 16.00
CA VAL A 169 37.10 -5.67 15.36
C VAL A 169 36.01 -5.75 14.32
N ALA A 170 36.41 -5.98 13.07
CA ALA A 170 35.48 -6.10 11.95
C ALA A 170 35.83 -7.30 11.07
N TRP A 171 34.84 -7.83 10.36
CA TRP A 171 35.08 -8.79 9.30
C TRP A 171 34.10 -8.63 8.15
N THR A 172 34.56 -9.02 6.96
CA THR A 172 33.74 -9.15 5.77
C THR A 172 33.79 -10.59 5.29
N ALA A 173 32.73 -11.06 4.64
CA ALA A 173 32.68 -12.40 4.08
C ALA A 173 32.07 -12.38 2.68
N GLN A 174 32.75 -13.09 1.78
CA GLN A 174 32.27 -13.42 0.44
C GLN A 174 32.11 -14.94 0.34
N GLY A 175 30.88 -15.42 0.45
CA GLY A 175 30.59 -16.84 0.63
C GLY A 175 31.26 -17.37 1.89
N LYS A 176 32.23 -18.29 1.73
CA LYS A 176 32.96 -18.91 2.85
C LYS A 176 34.42 -18.46 2.94
N VAL A 177 34.72 -17.29 2.40
CA VAL A 177 36.00 -16.60 2.56
C VAL A 177 35.75 -15.34 3.39
N MET A 178 36.43 -15.22 4.53
CA MET A 178 36.25 -14.13 5.49
C MET A 178 37.56 -13.36 5.64
N ASP A 179 37.51 -12.05 5.51
CA ASP A 179 38.62 -11.13 5.81
C ASP A 179 38.37 -10.48 7.16
N LEU A 180 39.34 -10.58 8.07
CA LEU A 180 39.31 -10.00 9.42
C LEU A 180 40.17 -8.74 9.46
N TYR A 181 39.68 -7.73 10.17
CA TYR A 181 40.31 -6.44 10.38
C TYR A 181 40.39 -6.13 11.88
N ILE A 182 41.51 -5.54 12.30
CA ILE A 182 41.71 -5.03 13.66
C ILE A 182 42.14 -3.57 13.54
N ASP A 183 41.48 -2.69 14.27
CA ASP A 183 41.72 -1.24 14.29
C ASP A 183 41.75 -0.61 12.88
N GLY A 184 40.81 -1.05 12.03
CA GLY A 184 40.65 -0.56 10.67
C GLY A 184 41.61 -1.17 9.66
N VAL A 185 42.54 -2.02 10.09
CA VAL A 185 43.59 -2.60 9.23
C VAL A 185 43.31 -4.07 8.98
N PHE A 186 43.43 -4.49 7.71
CA PHE A 186 43.36 -5.91 7.33
C PHE A 186 44.39 -6.72 8.13
N ASP A 187 43.93 -7.79 8.78
CA ASP A 187 44.75 -8.65 9.61
C ASP A 187 44.99 -10.02 8.96
N SER A 188 43.91 -10.76 8.69
CA SER A 188 43.97 -12.16 8.27
C SER A 188 42.78 -12.55 7.39
N GLN A 189 43.00 -13.48 6.46
CA GLN A 189 41.93 -14.11 5.67
C GLN A 189 41.72 -15.57 6.11
N PHE A 190 40.46 -15.99 6.23
CA PHE A 190 40.06 -17.33 6.62
C PHE A 190 39.12 -17.95 5.58
N ASP A 191 39.52 -19.10 5.03
CA ASP A 191 38.68 -19.90 4.14
C ASP A 191 38.08 -21.08 4.91
N TYR A 192 36.75 -21.14 4.96
CA TYR A 192 35.98 -22.20 5.58
C TYR A 192 35.06 -22.94 4.60
N ASN A 193 35.42 -23.00 3.31
CA ASN A 193 34.68 -23.73 2.26
C ASN A 193 34.43 -25.21 2.58
N ALA A 194 35.24 -25.82 3.46
CA ALA A 194 35.09 -27.20 3.90
C ALA A 194 33.97 -27.41 4.95
N VAL A 195 33.42 -26.33 5.51
CA VAL A 195 32.29 -26.38 6.45
C VAL A 195 31.00 -26.55 5.65
N ASN A 196 30.13 -27.48 6.06
CA ASN A 196 28.81 -27.65 5.40
C ASN A 196 27.95 -26.40 5.58
N ASP A 197 27.05 -26.13 4.62
CA ASP A 197 26.05 -25.07 4.79
C ASP A 197 25.20 -25.31 6.03
N PHE A 198 24.83 -24.22 6.69
CA PHE A 198 23.99 -24.26 7.86
C PHE A 198 23.23 -22.95 8.00
N ILE A 199 22.08 -23.01 8.65
CA ILE A 199 21.25 -21.85 8.95
C ILE A 199 21.25 -21.74 10.47
N PRO A 200 21.70 -20.64 11.09
CA PRO A 200 21.54 -20.42 12.52
C PRO A 200 20.08 -20.04 12.84
N THR A 201 19.72 -20.04 14.13
CA THR A 201 18.39 -19.58 14.61
C THR A 201 18.51 -18.54 15.72
N THR A 202 19.74 -18.23 16.14
CA THR A 202 20.03 -17.26 17.20
C THR A 202 21.24 -16.43 16.80
N THR A 203 21.18 -15.13 17.05
CA THR A 203 22.31 -14.21 16.89
C THR A 203 22.50 -13.49 18.23
N THR A 204 23.70 -13.60 18.82
CA THR A 204 23.98 -13.07 20.17
C THR A 204 25.29 -12.30 20.23
N ILE A 205 25.29 -11.27 21.07
CA ILE A 205 26.45 -10.43 21.41
C ILE A 205 26.88 -10.77 22.85
N GLY A 206 28.18 -10.91 23.11
CA GLY A 206 28.72 -11.18 24.45
C GLY A 206 28.46 -12.60 25.00
N GLY A 207 28.06 -13.56 24.17
CA GLY A 207 27.86 -14.96 24.56
C GLY A 207 27.42 -15.85 23.40
N ILE A 208 27.11 -17.12 23.69
CA ILE A 208 26.48 -18.07 22.75
C ILE A 208 25.16 -18.55 23.35
N LEU A 209 24.07 -18.51 22.60
CA LEU A 209 22.80 -19.15 22.96
C LEU A 209 22.56 -20.44 22.15
N ARG A 210 22.70 -21.61 22.78
CA ARG A 210 22.55 -22.93 22.10
C ARG A 210 22.00 -24.03 23.03
N GLY A 211 20.68 -24.14 23.18
CA GLY A 211 20.04 -25.05 24.15
C GLY A 211 20.26 -24.65 25.63
N SER A 212 21.46 -24.22 25.99
CA SER A 212 21.80 -23.39 27.15
C SER A 212 22.80 -22.32 26.71
N ASP A 213 22.91 -21.23 27.46
CA ASP A 213 23.95 -20.24 27.21
C ASP A 213 25.34 -20.77 27.63
N CYS A 214 26.40 -20.24 27.03
CA CYS A 214 27.77 -20.49 27.46
C CYS A 214 28.75 -19.47 26.86
N CYS A 215 30.02 -19.60 27.26
CA CYS A 215 31.13 -18.81 26.71
C CYS A 215 30.90 -17.29 26.83
N ASN A 216 30.22 -16.87 27.90
CA ASN A 216 29.83 -15.49 28.19
C ASN A 216 31.05 -14.58 28.39
N TYR A 217 31.04 -13.45 27.71
CA TYR A 217 32.13 -12.49 27.67
C TYR A 217 32.24 -11.71 28.98
N PHE A 218 33.47 -11.36 29.36
CA PHE A 218 33.80 -10.51 30.50
C PHE A 218 34.53 -9.26 30.00
N GLY A 219 33.81 -8.17 29.78
CA GLY A 219 34.38 -6.95 29.21
C GLY A 219 33.32 -6.08 28.53
N ASN A 220 33.78 -5.04 27.85
CA ASN A 220 32.91 -4.08 27.19
C ASN A 220 32.77 -4.40 25.69
N ILE A 221 31.58 -4.20 25.16
CA ILE A 221 31.28 -4.19 23.72
C ILE A 221 30.49 -2.91 23.42
N ASP A 222 30.79 -2.28 22.29
CA ASP A 222 30.17 -1.05 21.83
C ASP A 222 29.98 -1.05 20.31
N GLU A 223 29.05 -0.20 19.82
CA GLU A 223 28.79 0.06 18.39
C GLU A 223 28.78 -1.18 17.49
N VAL A 224 27.88 -2.13 17.77
CA VAL A 224 27.77 -3.35 16.98
C VAL A 224 26.94 -3.10 15.73
N ALA A 225 27.51 -3.30 14.55
CA ALA A 225 26.84 -3.07 13.28
C ALA A 225 26.99 -4.25 12.32
N ILE A 226 25.95 -4.52 11.54
CA ILE A 226 25.81 -5.70 10.69
C ILE A 226 25.28 -5.26 9.32
N TRP A 227 25.91 -5.75 8.24
CA TRP A 227 25.52 -5.51 6.85
C TRP A 227 25.37 -6.84 6.11
N ASP A 228 24.47 -6.89 5.13
CA ASP A 228 24.34 -8.02 4.18
C ASP A 228 25.23 -7.86 2.93
N SER A 229 26.15 -6.91 2.99
CA SER A 229 27.09 -6.56 1.93
C SER A 229 28.54 -6.65 2.42
N ILE A 230 29.49 -6.49 1.49
CA ILE A 230 30.93 -6.40 1.80
C ILE A 230 31.29 -4.92 1.94
N LEU A 231 31.69 -4.51 3.14
CA LEU A 231 32.28 -3.20 3.37
C LEU A 231 33.66 -3.10 2.71
N SER A 232 33.99 -1.91 2.21
CA SER A 232 35.34 -1.64 1.71
C SER A 232 36.34 -1.56 2.88
N ALA A 233 37.64 -1.72 2.58
CA ALA A 233 38.67 -1.54 3.61
C ALA A 233 38.70 -0.09 4.15
N ASP A 234 38.30 0.88 3.34
CA ASP A 234 38.23 2.29 3.73
C ASP A 234 37.05 2.53 4.69
N ASP A 235 35.88 1.94 4.42
CA ASP A 235 34.74 2.00 5.35
C ASP A 235 35.07 1.38 6.72
N ILE A 236 35.78 0.25 6.71
CA ILE A 236 36.23 -0.41 7.95
C ILE A 236 37.25 0.45 8.70
N ALA A 237 38.10 1.18 7.97
CA ALA A 237 39.02 2.13 8.58
C ALA A 237 38.29 3.33 9.21
N SER A 238 37.28 3.88 8.53
CA SER A 238 36.44 4.96 9.07
C SER A 238 35.70 4.55 10.34
N LEU A 239 35.12 3.34 10.40
CA LEU A 239 34.52 2.82 11.64
C LEU A 239 35.52 2.77 12.80
N ALA A 240 36.77 2.37 12.52
CA ALA A 240 37.83 2.32 13.51
C ALA A 240 38.32 3.71 13.94
N GLU A 241 38.10 4.73 13.12
CA GLU A 241 38.35 6.15 13.45
C GLU A 241 37.18 6.79 14.21
N GLY A 242 36.09 6.05 14.40
CA GLY A 242 34.94 6.46 15.20
C GLY A 242 33.78 7.03 14.39
N THR A 243 33.80 6.88 13.06
CA THR A 243 32.61 7.10 12.24
C THR A 243 31.51 6.14 12.71
N SER A 244 30.33 6.67 13.06
CA SER A 244 29.18 5.84 13.45
C SER A 244 28.83 4.85 12.32
N ALA A 245 28.19 3.71 12.58
CA ALA A 245 27.94 2.73 11.50
C ALA A 245 26.83 3.16 10.53
N ASP A 246 25.85 3.92 11.05
CA ASP A 246 24.87 4.65 10.25
C ASP A 246 25.50 5.82 9.50
N GLU A 247 26.85 6.01 9.61
CA GLU A 247 27.91 7.00 9.26
C GLU A 247 28.76 6.92 7.96
N LEU A 248 28.90 5.70 7.44
CA LEU A 248 30.05 5.29 6.62
C LEU A 248 29.88 5.62 5.15
N THR A 249 30.91 5.99 4.42
CA THR A 249 30.73 6.53 3.07
C THR A 249 30.35 5.53 1.96
N GLY A 250 30.17 4.25 2.25
CA GLY A 250 29.38 3.30 1.45
C GLY A 250 27.97 3.00 2.00
N VAL A 251 27.71 3.47 3.22
CA VAL A 251 26.48 3.35 4.03
C VAL A 251 26.27 4.66 4.83
N LYS A 252 26.24 5.80 4.11
CA LYS A 252 25.73 7.06 4.65
C LYS A 252 25.28 8.05 3.60
N PRO A 253 24.14 8.72 3.85
CA PRO A 253 23.58 9.72 2.95
C PRO A 253 24.13 11.14 3.10
N ASN A 254 25.01 11.44 4.08
CA ASN A 254 25.24 12.83 4.56
C ASN A 254 26.72 13.30 4.68
N LEU A 255 27.70 12.68 4.01
CA LEU A 255 29.07 13.27 3.94
C LEU A 255 29.05 14.43 2.95
N ASP A 256 29.59 15.60 3.31
CA ASP A 256 29.80 16.77 2.46
C ASP A 256 31.32 17.01 2.36
N LEU A 257 31.92 16.78 1.19
CA LEU A 257 33.39 16.72 1.01
C LEU A 257 34.01 18.07 0.63
N ASP A 258 33.22 19.01 0.14
CA ASP A 258 33.66 20.36 -0.22
C ASP A 258 33.10 21.47 0.70
N ASP A 259 32.41 21.05 1.77
CA ASP A 259 31.88 21.83 2.89
C ASP A 259 30.86 22.90 2.46
N ASP A 260 29.99 22.59 1.49
CA ASP A 260 29.02 23.55 0.93
C ASP A 260 27.57 23.38 1.42
N GLY A 261 27.32 22.32 2.18
CA GLY A 261 26.04 21.96 2.77
C GLY A 261 25.27 20.88 2.01
N LEU A 262 25.75 20.42 0.84
CA LEU A 262 25.18 19.31 0.09
C LEU A 262 25.86 17.99 0.45
N PRO A 263 25.10 16.89 0.61
CA PRO A 263 25.72 15.59 0.75
C PRO A 263 26.27 15.02 -0.55
N ASN A 264 27.50 14.53 -0.54
CA ASN A 264 28.17 13.82 -1.63
C ASN A 264 27.32 12.71 -2.24
N LYS A 265 26.56 11.98 -1.42
CA LYS A 265 25.70 10.90 -1.92
C LYS A 265 24.62 11.49 -2.82
N TRP A 266 23.93 12.52 -2.32
CA TRP A 266 22.90 13.24 -3.07
C TRP A 266 23.49 13.90 -4.31
N GLU A 267 24.66 14.53 -4.20
CA GLU A 267 25.36 15.14 -5.34
C GLU A 267 25.69 14.09 -6.42
N VAL A 268 26.25 12.94 -6.05
CA VAL A 268 26.57 11.87 -7.00
C VAL A 268 25.33 11.24 -7.62
N GLU A 269 24.28 10.99 -6.82
CA GLU A 269 23.00 10.44 -7.30
C GLU A 269 22.35 11.39 -8.32
N ASN A 270 22.50 12.69 -8.11
CA ASN A 270 22.03 13.73 -9.01
C ASN A 270 23.11 14.24 -9.96
N GLY A 271 24.16 13.47 -10.24
CA GLY A 271 25.13 13.79 -11.29
C GLY A 271 25.96 15.07 -11.11
N LEU A 272 26.01 15.63 -9.91
CA LEU A 272 26.88 16.72 -9.48
C LEU A 272 28.27 16.19 -9.06
N ASP A 273 29.27 17.06 -8.96
CA ASP A 273 30.63 16.70 -8.51
C ASP A 273 30.80 16.99 -7.00
N PRO A 274 30.89 15.96 -6.14
CA PRO A 274 30.98 16.13 -4.68
C PRO A 274 32.33 16.69 -4.18
N ASN A 275 33.19 17.18 -5.08
CA ASN A 275 34.46 17.83 -4.74
C ASN A 275 34.48 19.31 -5.17
N ASP A 276 33.35 19.84 -5.61
CA ASP A 276 33.21 21.14 -6.22
C ASP A 276 32.00 21.92 -5.68
N ASN A 277 32.26 22.71 -4.63
CA ASN A 277 31.32 23.63 -3.99
C ASN A 277 30.89 24.84 -4.86
N GLY A 278 30.90 24.69 -6.18
CA GLY A 278 30.61 25.74 -7.16
C GLY A 278 31.81 26.58 -7.57
N ALA A 279 33.02 26.25 -7.10
CA ALA A 279 34.24 27.00 -7.40
C ALA A 279 34.82 26.69 -8.78
N VAL A 280 34.64 25.47 -9.29
CA VAL A 280 35.08 25.01 -10.61
C VAL A 280 33.94 25.13 -11.62
N ASP A 281 32.78 24.55 -11.33
CA ASP A 281 31.53 24.72 -12.06
C ASP A 281 30.43 25.20 -11.10
N PRO A 282 29.89 26.41 -11.29
CA PRO A 282 28.82 26.94 -10.43
C PRO A 282 27.58 26.05 -10.31
N LYS A 283 27.38 25.09 -11.23
CA LYS A 283 26.26 24.14 -11.19
C LYS A 283 26.40 23.08 -10.10
N ASN A 284 27.60 22.76 -9.65
CA ASN A 284 27.81 21.69 -8.67
C ASN A 284 27.51 22.15 -7.25
N GLY A 285 27.82 23.41 -6.92
CA GLY A 285 27.68 23.88 -5.55
C GLY A 285 26.25 24.10 -5.08
N ALA A 286 26.05 24.25 -3.78
CA ALA A 286 24.77 24.49 -3.10
C ALA A 286 23.90 25.62 -3.67
N ASN A 287 24.48 26.60 -4.35
CA ASN A 287 23.75 27.71 -4.99
C ASN A 287 23.65 27.55 -6.52
N GLY A 288 24.00 26.38 -7.05
CA GLY A 288 23.85 26.01 -8.44
C GLY A 288 22.38 25.78 -8.79
N ASP A 289 22.05 25.99 -10.07
CA ASP A 289 20.73 25.78 -10.66
C ASP A 289 20.98 25.11 -12.04
N PRO A 290 21.19 23.78 -12.07
CA PRO A 290 21.64 23.08 -13.27
C PRO A 290 20.60 23.05 -14.39
N ASP A 291 19.31 22.96 -14.07
CA ASP A 291 18.19 22.85 -15.01
C ASP A 291 17.48 24.17 -15.33
N ASN A 292 17.73 25.24 -14.56
CA ASN A 292 17.20 26.59 -14.73
C ASN A 292 15.70 26.70 -14.45
N ASP A 293 15.23 26.04 -13.41
CA ASP A 293 13.86 26.13 -12.91
C ASP A 293 13.66 27.29 -11.90
N GLN A 294 14.76 27.77 -11.29
CA GLN A 294 14.90 28.78 -10.23
C GLN A 294 14.97 28.25 -8.79
N LEU A 295 15.09 26.96 -8.58
CA LEU A 295 15.57 26.37 -7.33
C LEU A 295 17.09 26.20 -7.35
N THR A 296 17.66 26.21 -6.15
CA THR A 296 19.07 25.90 -5.97
C THR A 296 19.21 24.44 -5.56
N ASN A 297 20.37 23.83 -5.83
CA ASN A 297 20.68 22.47 -5.37
C ASN A 297 20.36 22.28 -3.87
N ALA A 298 20.60 23.29 -3.03
CA ALA A 298 20.29 23.23 -1.60
C ALA A 298 18.78 23.27 -1.29
N ASP A 299 18.00 24.00 -2.08
CA ASP A 299 16.54 24.01 -1.98
C ASP A 299 15.97 22.67 -2.46
N GLU A 300 16.48 22.12 -3.56
CA GLU A 300 16.06 20.83 -4.12
C GLU A 300 16.38 19.69 -3.17
N PHE A 301 17.59 19.70 -2.57
CA PHE A 301 17.94 18.77 -1.50
C PHE A 301 16.98 18.86 -0.30
N ALA A 302 16.56 20.07 0.09
CA ALA A 302 15.67 20.28 1.23
C ALA A 302 14.23 19.82 0.95
N ASN A 303 13.78 19.90 -0.31
CA ASN A 303 12.44 19.51 -0.72
C ASN A 303 12.36 18.10 -1.34
N GLY A 304 13.51 17.45 -1.58
CA GLY A 304 13.58 16.09 -2.12
C GLY A 304 13.46 15.99 -3.64
N SER A 305 13.55 17.12 -4.36
CA SER A 305 13.41 17.18 -5.81
C SER A 305 14.75 17.01 -6.55
N ASN A 306 14.72 16.91 -7.89
CA ASN A 306 15.87 16.54 -8.70
C ASN A 306 16.56 17.77 -9.33
N PRO A 307 17.83 18.09 -8.99
CA PRO A 307 18.54 19.28 -9.46
C PRO A 307 18.89 19.32 -10.95
N ASN A 308 18.51 18.29 -11.72
CA ASN A 308 18.69 18.29 -13.16
C ASN A 308 17.37 18.11 -13.92
N ASP A 309 16.24 18.14 -13.22
CA ASP A 309 14.93 18.00 -13.80
C ASP A 309 14.01 19.10 -13.28
N ALA A 310 13.70 20.05 -14.16
CA ALA A 310 12.99 21.27 -13.80
C ALA A 310 11.51 21.06 -13.44
N ASP A 311 11.05 19.81 -13.40
CA ASP A 311 9.69 19.28 -13.28
C ASP A 311 9.82 17.82 -12.83
N THR A 312 10.05 17.61 -11.52
CA THR A 312 10.51 16.35 -10.94
C THR A 312 9.48 15.22 -11.05
N ASP A 313 8.21 15.53 -10.92
CA ASP A 313 7.09 14.57 -11.00
C ASP A 313 6.45 14.50 -12.40
N SER A 314 6.90 15.35 -13.33
CA SER A 314 6.57 15.33 -14.76
C SER A 314 5.12 15.67 -15.09
N ASP A 315 4.56 16.65 -14.39
CA ASP A 315 3.17 17.08 -14.50
C ASP A 315 2.98 18.38 -15.34
N GLU A 316 4.08 18.93 -15.86
CA GLU A 316 4.20 20.21 -16.59
C GLU A 316 4.24 21.49 -15.73
N VAL A 317 4.28 21.39 -14.40
CA VAL A 317 4.66 22.45 -13.45
C VAL A 317 6.13 22.28 -13.09
N LYS A 318 6.80 23.39 -12.79
CA LYS A 318 8.19 23.33 -12.32
C LYS A 318 8.26 23.27 -10.81
N ASP A 319 9.24 22.57 -10.24
CA ASP A 319 9.48 22.50 -8.79
C ASP A 319 9.42 23.89 -8.10
N ALA A 320 10.10 24.90 -8.66
CA ALA A 320 10.06 26.27 -8.13
C ALA A 320 8.64 26.89 -8.12
N GLN A 321 7.83 26.56 -9.12
CA GLN A 321 6.47 27.04 -9.29
C GLN A 321 5.50 26.30 -8.37
N GLU A 322 5.69 25.00 -8.18
CA GLU A 322 4.91 24.18 -7.25
C GLU A 322 5.04 24.67 -5.81
N ILE A 323 6.26 24.96 -5.34
CA ILE A 323 6.49 25.58 -4.03
C ILE A 323 5.70 26.91 -3.88
N ALA A 324 5.57 27.67 -4.97
CA ALA A 324 4.84 28.94 -4.96
C ALA A 324 3.32 28.76 -4.95
N LEU A 325 2.81 27.65 -5.51
CA LEU A 325 1.41 27.24 -5.51
C LEU A 325 1.03 26.52 -4.22
N GLY A 326 1.98 25.86 -3.56
CA GLY A 326 1.79 25.02 -2.38
C GLY A 326 1.46 23.57 -2.69
N THR A 327 1.64 23.14 -3.94
CA THR A 327 1.53 21.74 -4.40
C THR A 327 2.76 20.92 -4.00
N ASP A 328 2.67 19.59 -4.08
CA ASP A 328 3.74 18.65 -3.71
C ASP A 328 4.62 18.28 -4.92
N ILE A 329 5.89 18.69 -4.88
CA ILE A 329 6.90 18.53 -5.94
C ILE A 329 7.15 17.06 -6.35
N LEU A 330 6.67 16.11 -5.56
CA LEU A 330 6.84 14.68 -5.78
C LEU A 330 5.52 13.96 -6.11
N ASP A 331 4.41 14.69 -6.19
CA ASP A 331 3.07 14.15 -6.44
C ASP A 331 2.37 14.95 -7.54
N PRO A 332 2.23 14.40 -8.76
CA PRO A 332 1.74 15.15 -9.92
C PRO A 332 0.24 15.49 -9.86
N ASP A 333 -0.46 15.14 -8.79
CA ASP A 333 -1.88 15.37 -8.51
C ASP A 333 -2.06 15.58 -7.00
N SER A 334 -1.83 16.81 -6.55
CA SER A 334 -1.68 17.17 -5.12
C SER A 334 -2.95 17.01 -4.29
N ASP A 335 -4.13 17.05 -4.91
CA ASP A 335 -5.41 16.87 -4.22
C ASP A 335 -6.10 15.52 -4.50
N GLY A 336 -5.56 14.75 -5.45
CA GLY A 336 -5.90 13.35 -5.69
C GLY A 336 -7.22 13.16 -6.44
N ASP A 337 -7.66 14.13 -7.22
CA ASP A 337 -8.91 14.08 -7.99
C ASP A 337 -8.74 13.44 -9.40
N GLY A 338 -7.49 13.22 -9.80
CA GLY A 338 -7.07 12.62 -11.07
C GLY A 338 -6.77 13.61 -12.20
N LEU A 339 -6.84 14.92 -11.97
CA LEU A 339 -6.37 15.98 -12.87
C LEU A 339 -5.01 16.48 -12.36
N LEU A 340 -3.98 16.44 -13.22
CA LEU A 340 -2.63 16.82 -12.77
C LEU A 340 -2.52 18.32 -12.46
N ASP A 341 -1.66 18.70 -11.51
CA ASP A 341 -1.55 20.10 -11.05
C ASP A 341 -1.20 21.05 -12.21
N GLY A 342 -0.37 20.61 -13.17
CA GLY A 342 -0.03 21.38 -14.37
C GLY A 342 -1.19 21.57 -15.34
N ASP A 343 -2.05 20.56 -15.42
CA ASP A 343 -3.27 20.60 -16.19
C ASP A 343 -4.27 21.59 -15.56
N GLU A 344 -4.32 21.62 -14.24
CA GLU A 344 -5.13 22.53 -13.44
C GLU A 344 -4.65 23.98 -13.52
N VAL A 345 -3.35 24.22 -13.36
CA VAL A 345 -2.73 25.54 -13.54
C VAL A 345 -3.03 26.10 -14.93
N THR A 346 -2.97 25.24 -15.95
CA THR A 346 -3.29 25.62 -17.34
C THR A 346 -4.77 25.97 -17.52
N ARG A 347 -5.67 25.24 -16.84
CA ARG A 347 -7.12 25.48 -16.86
C ARG A 347 -7.54 26.63 -15.94
N GLY A 348 -6.71 26.97 -14.96
CA GLY A 348 -6.99 27.94 -13.90
C GLY A 348 -7.91 27.42 -12.81
N THR A 349 -7.94 26.11 -12.58
CA THR A 349 -8.52 25.47 -11.37
C THR A 349 -7.52 25.56 -10.20
N ASN A 350 -7.87 25.00 -9.05
CA ASN A 350 -7.07 25.06 -7.83
C ASN A 350 -6.49 23.67 -7.49
N PRO A 351 -5.18 23.45 -7.67
CA PRO A 351 -4.52 22.15 -7.51
C PRO A 351 -4.35 21.66 -6.07
N LEU A 352 -5.17 22.19 -5.16
CA LEU A 352 -5.21 21.82 -3.76
C LEU A 352 -6.66 21.60 -3.31
N ALA A 353 -7.59 21.52 -4.26
CA ALA A 353 -9.01 21.33 -4.04
C ALA A 353 -9.59 20.53 -5.18
N ALA A 354 -9.81 19.24 -4.90
CA ALA A 354 -10.38 18.26 -5.83
C ALA A 354 -11.68 18.71 -6.52
N ASP A 355 -12.37 19.72 -5.99
CA ASP A 355 -13.53 20.39 -6.57
C ASP A 355 -13.32 21.90 -6.38
N THR A 356 -12.93 22.60 -7.45
CA THR A 356 -12.53 24.01 -7.40
C THR A 356 -13.69 24.95 -7.09
N ASP A 357 -14.89 24.64 -7.58
CA ASP A 357 -16.04 25.53 -7.46
C ASP A 357 -17.07 25.11 -6.38
N GLY A 358 -16.87 23.93 -5.81
CA GLY A 358 -17.56 23.41 -4.64
C GLY A 358 -18.96 22.90 -4.94
N ASP A 359 -19.25 22.47 -6.17
CA ASP A 359 -20.56 21.96 -6.57
C ASP A 359 -20.76 20.45 -6.33
N GLY A 360 -19.69 19.75 -5.96
CA GLY A 360 -19.65 18.34 -5.62
C GLY A 360 -19.18 17.41 -6.73
N ILE A 361 -18.75 17.93 -7.88
CA ILE A 361 -18.06 17.18 -8.94
C ILE A 361 -16.58 17.57 -8.91
N THR A 362 -15.69 16.60 -9.09
CA THR A 362 -14.26 16.91 -9.12
C THR A 362 -13.86 17.62 -10.41
N ASP A 363 -12.77 18.40 -10.38
CA ASP A 363 -12.29 19.15 -11.53
C ASP A 363 -11.96 18.23 -12.71
N ASN A 364 -11.32 17.09 -12.41
CA ASN A 364 -11.10 16.03 -13.40
C ASN A 364 -12.40 15.49 -13.99
N GLY A 365 -13.41 15.28 -13.14
CA GLY A 365 -14.72 14.76 -13.53
C GLY A 365 -15.40 15.68 -14.54
N GLU A 366 -15.32 16.98 -14.33
CA GLU A 366 -15.84 17.99 -15.25
C GLU A 366 -15.04 18.10 -16.54
N VAL A 367 -13.70 18.09 -16.46
CA VAL A 367 -12.83 18.10 -17.65
C VAL A 367 -13.13 16.91 -18.56
N LEU A 368 -13.29 15.71 -17.99
CA LEU A 368 -13.64 14.49 -18.72
C LEU A 368 -15.04 14.56 -19.33
N ALA A 369 -16.00 15.16 -18.62
CA ALA A 369 -17.34 15.40 -19.11
C ALA A 369 -17.43 16.53 -20.16
N GLY A 370 -16.35 17.29 -20.35
CA GLY A 370 -16.30 18.44 -21.26
C GLY A 370 -17.04 19.67 -20.72
N THR A 371 -17.09 19.81 -19.40
CA THR A 371 -17.71 20.93 -18.68
C THR A 371 -16.66 21.84 -18.04
N ASP A 372 -17.08 22.97 -17.45
CA ASP A 372 -16.19 24.01 -16.94
C ASP A 372 -16.00 23.87 -15.42
N PRO A 373 -14.83 23.38 -14.94
CA PRO A 373 -14.52 23.09 -13.52
C PRO A 373 -14.41 24.31 -12.60
N LYS A 374 -15.02 25.42 -12.99
CA LYS A 374 -14.95 26.72 -12.30
C LYS A 374 -16.30 27.42 -12.30
N ASP A 375 -17.30 26.81 -12.89
CA ASP A 375 -18.67 27.31 -12.90
C ASP A 375 -19.54 26.28 -12.18
N PRO A 376 -20.00 26.55 -10.94
CA PRO A 376 -20.72 25.59 -10.09
C PRO A 376 -22.17 25.32 -10.58
N LYS A 377 -22.38 25.51 -11.87
CA LYS A 377 -23.61 25.34 -12.66
C LYS A 377 -23.30 24.63 -13.98
N SER A 378 -22.05 24.24 -14.20
CA SER A 378 -21.57 23.61 -15.41
C SER A 378 -21.44 22.10 -15.20
N PHE A 379 -22.56 21.45 -14.93
CA PHE A 379 -22.55 20.01 -14.72
C PHE A 379 -22.33 19.25 -16.03
N PRO A 380 -21.63 18.09 -15.99
CA PRO A 380 -21.64 17.08 -17.03
C PRO A 380 -23.02 16.97 -17.64
N ALA A 381 -23.10 16.92 -18.97
CA ALA A 381 -24.37 16.67 -19.62
C ALA A 381 -24.89 15.32 -19.11
N GLU A 382 -25.95 15.36 -18.28
CA GLU A 382 -26.61 14.22 -17.63
C GLU A 382 -26.37 12.95 -18.45
N ASP A 383 -25.44 12.09 -17.99
CA ASP A 383 -25.40 10.75 -18.52
C ASP A 383 -26.59 10.01 -17.92
N ASP A 384 -27.75 10.21 -18.55
CA ASP A 384 -28.99 9.46 -18.33
C ASP A 384 -28.78 7.93 -18.47
N SER A 385 -27.54 7.46 -18.73
CA SER A 385 -27.21 6.05 -18.80
C SER A 385 -27.16 5.34 -17.45
N LEU A 386 -26.92 6.00 -16.31
CA LEU A 386 -26.95 5.30 -15.01
C LEU A 386 -28.35 4.68 -14.83
N ALA A 387 -28.44 3.36 -14.85
CA ALA A 387 -29.71 2.65 -14.82
C ALA A 387 -30.10 2.23 -13.41
N ALA A 388 -29.12 1.87 -12.58
CA ALA A 388 -29.32 1.51 -11.18
C ALA A 388 -28.00 1.62 -10.41
N TYR A 389 -28.10 1.97 -9.14
CA TYR A 389 -27.01 1.96 -8.17
C TYR A 389 -27.53 1.48 -6.82
N TRP A 390 -27.05 0.30 -6.39
CA TRP A 390 -27.32 -0.28 -5.08
C TRP A 390 -26.05 -0.21 -4.24
N PRO A 391 -25.97 0.67 -3.23
CA PRO A 391 -24.84 0.72 -2.30
C PRO A 391 -24.67 -0.60 -1.56
N LEU A 392 -25.79 -1.20 -1.12
CA LEU A 392 -25.83 -2.43 -0.31
C LEU A 392 -25.30 -2.27 1.13
N ASP A 393 -25.38 -1.04 1.66
CA ASP A 393 -25.02 -0.73 3.05
C ASP A 393 -26.09 -1.12 4.08
N SER A 394 -27.36 -1.15 3.67
CA SER A 394 -28.48 -1.33 4.58
C SER A 394 -29.77 -1.76 3.88
N THR A 395 -30.80 -2.05 4.68
CA THR A 395 -32.15 -2.40 4.20
C THR A 395 -33.17 -1.32 4.55
N ASP A 396 -34.15 -1.08 3.68
CA ASP A 396 -35.42 -0.44 4.03
C ASP A 396 -36.51 -1.50 4.19
N GLY A 397 -36.54 -2.15 5.35
CA GLY A 397 -37.49 -3.22 5.65
C GLY A 397 -37.22 -4.51 4.88
N THR A 398 -37.89 -4.69 3.73
CA THR A 398 -37.77 -5.90 2.89
C THR A 398 -37.10 -5.65 1.54
N THR A 399 -36.58 -4.43 1.33
CA THR A 399 -35.83 -4.05 0.14
C THR A 399 -34.48 -3.43 0.50
N THR A 400 -33.59 -3.33 -0.47
CA THR A 400 -32.43 -2.41 -0.43
C THR A 400 -32.67 -1.31 -1.47
N PRO A 401 -32.42 -0.04 -1.12
CA PRO A 401 -32.72 1.09 -1.99
C PRO A 401 -31.82 1.11 -3.23
N ASP A 402 -32.38 1.53 -4.37
CA ASP A 402 -31.66 2.03 -5.53
C ASP A 402 -31.49 3.55 -5.41
N LEU A 403 -30.25 4.03 -5.35
CA LEU A 403 -29.94 5.46 -5.34
C LEU A 403 -29.88 6.07 -6.77
N GLY A 404 -29.99 5.23 -7.81
CA GLY A 404 -30.01 5.64 -9.20
C GLY A 404 -31.25 6.43 -9.63
N PRO A 405 -31.34 6.81 -10.92
CA PRO A 405 -32.39 7.68 -11.42
C PRO A 405 -33.80 7.06 -11.42
N TYR A 406 -33.90 5.73 -11.40
CA TYR A 406 -35.15 5.02 -11.64
C TYR A 406 -35.80 4.34 -10.42
N GLY A 407 -35.10 4.22 -9.29
CA GLY A 407 -35.69 3.65 -8.06
C GLY A 407 -36.00 2.16 -8.17
N TYR A 408 -35.09 1.42 -8.80
CA TYR A 408 -35.12 -0.01 -9.02
C TYR A 408 -34.67 -0.80 -7.77
N ASP A 409 -35.29 -0.54 -6.62
CA ASP A 409 -35.03 -1.26 -5.37
C ASP A 409 -35.05 -2.78 -5.56
N LEU A 410 -34.16 -3.49 -4.86
CA LEU A 410 -34.11 -4.95 -4.87
C LEU A 410 -34.87 -5.51 -3.66
N GLU A 411 -35.71 -6.52 -3.90
CA GLU A 411 -36.36 -7.30 -2.84
C GLU A 411 -35.39 -8.30 -2.21
N LEU A 412 -35.43 -8.41 -0.89
CA LEU A 412 -34.69 -9.43 -0.13
C LEU A 412 -35.42 -10.78 -0.20
N ARG A 413 -34.70 -11.86 -0.52
CA ARG A 413 -35.22 -13.23 -0.49
C ARG A 413 -34.38 -14.07 0.46
N ASN A 414 -35.05 -14.63 1.48
CA ASN A 414 -34.45 -15.42 2.56
C ASN A 414 -33.29 -14.73 3.30
N MET A 415 -33.34 -13.40 3.37
CA MET A 415 -32.35 -12.58 4.04
C MET A 415 -33.04 -11.41 4.75
N ASP A 416 -32.34 -10.81 5.71
CA ASP A 416 -32.81 -9.65 6.47
C ASP A 416 -31.66 -8.68 6.79
N ALA A 417 -31.90 -7.69 7.64
CA ALA A 417 -30.89 -6.69 8.02
C ALA A 417 -29.60 -7.29 8.61
N THR A 418 -29.61 -8.54 9.10
CA THR A 418 -28.40 -9.20 9.62
C THR A 418 -27.42 -9.65 8.53
N ASN A 419 -27.86 -9.71 7.27
CA ASN A 419 -26.99 -9.97 6.13
C ASN A 419 -26.15 -8.75 5.73
N PHE A 420 -26.45 -7.56 6.24
CA PHE A 420 -25.71 -6.34 5.93
C PHE A 420 -24.64 -6.14 7.01
N VAL A 421 -23.38 -6.32 6.63
CA VAL A 421 -22.23 -6.45 7.54
C VAL A 421 -21.18 -5.40 7.22
N THR A 422 -20.28 -5.14 8.17
CA THR A 422 -19.08 -4.31 7.93
C THR A 422 -17.84 -5.20 7.84
N SER A 423 -17.08 -5.08 6.76
CA SER A 423 -15.79 -5.76 6.53
C SER A 423 -14.74 -4.72 6.15
N GLU A 424 -13.66 -4.63 6.94
CA GLU A 424 -12.54 -3.69 6.68
C GLU A 424 -13.00 -2.22 6.55
N GLY A 425 -14.04 -1.84 7.30
CA GLY A 425 -14.58 -0.48 7.29
C GLY A 425 -15.64 -0.20 6.21
N ARG A 426 -15.85 -1.13 5.26
CA ARG A 426 -16.91 -1.04 4.24
C ARG A 426 -18.15 -1.79 4.70
N ALA A 427 -19.33 -1.19 4.55
CA ALA A 427 -20.57 -1.94 4.64
C ALA A 427 -20.75 -2.77 3.37
N ALA A 428 -21.48 -3.88 3.44
CA ALA A 428 -21.68 -4.77 2.31
C ALA A 428 -22.81 -5.76 2.63
N VAL A 429 -23.39 -6.36 1.60
CA VAL A 429 -24.29 -7.50 1.78
C VAL A 429 -23.50 -8.81 1.79
N SER A 430 -23.84 -9.69 2.72
CA SER A 430 -23.25 -11.02 2.92
C SER A 430 -24.19 -12.13 2.46
N PHE A 431 -23.66 -13.00 1.61
CA PHE A 431 -24.32 -14.23 1.16
C PHE A 431 -23.63 -15.46 1.76
N ASP A 432 -24.41 -16.40 2.27
CA ASP A 432 -23.91 -17.59 2.97
C ASP A 432 -23.83 -18.85 2.10
N GLY A 433 -24.29 -18.76 0.85
CA GLY A 433 -24.32 -19.87 -0.11
C GLY A 433 -25.59 -20.70 -0.06
N ILE A 434 -26.62 -20.27 0.68
CA ILE A 434 -27.86 -21.00 0.97
C ILE A 434 -29.10 -20.11 0.78
N GLU A 435 -29.69 -20.17 -0.41
CA GLU A 435 -31.04 -19.66 -0.69
C GLU A 435 -31.29 -18.15 -0.50
N ASP A 436 -30.26 -17.38 -0.13
CA ASP A 436 -30.26 -15.94 0.05
C ASP A 436 -29.88 -15.20 -1.23
N PHE A 437 -30.68 -14.21 -1.63
CA PHE A 437 -30.40 -13.37 -2.79
C PHE A 437 -31.28 -12.12 -2.83
N LEU A 438 -30.83 -11.13 -3.58
CA LEU A 438 -31.56 -9.90 -3.91
C LEU A 438 -32.16 -10.02 -5.31
N VAL A 439 -33.37 -9.50 -5.51
CA VAL A 439 -34.07 -9.63 -6.79
C VAL A 439 -34.92 -8.43 -7.15
N ARG A 440 -34.91 -8.11 -8.44
CA ARG A 440 -35.92 -7.27 -9.06
C ARG A 440 -36.49 -7.93 -10.30
N LYS A 441 -37.80 -7.79 -10.49
CA LYS A 441 -38.49 -8.14 -11.73
C LYS A 441 -38.75 -6.89 -12.56
N SER A 442 -38.25 -6.88 -13.79
CA SER A 442 -38.43 -5.78 -14.73
C SER A 442 -39.76 -5.83 -15.47
N ASN A 443 -40.34 -4.65 -15.65
CA ASN A 443 -41.47 -4.40 -16.53
C ASN A 443 -40.98 -4.08 -17.94
N ALA A 444 -41.89 -4.13 -18.92
CA ALA A 444 -41.54 -3.94 -20.33
C ALA A 444 -40.87 -2.57 -20.65
N ASN A 445 -41.10 -1.55 -19.82
CA ASN A 445 -40.60 -0.19 -20.05
C ASN A 445 -39.36 0.17 -19.21
N ASP A 446 -38.96 -0.67 -18.27
CA ASP A 446 -37.80 -0.38 -17.39
C ASP A 446 -36.51 -0.45 -18.20
N ILE A 447 -35.47 0.31 -17.88
CA ILE A 447 -34.16 0.18 -18.56
C ILE A 447 -33.51 -1.17 -18.25
N LEU A 448 -33.81 -1.74 -17.07
CA LEU A 448 -33.43 -3.10 -16.71
C LEU A 448 -34.33 -4.15 -17.39
N PRO A 449 -33.85 -5.38 -17.59
CA PRO A 449 -32.49 -5.86 -17.32
C PRO A 449 -31.49 -5.16 -18.24
N ILE A 450 -30.30 -4.82 -17.72
CA ILE A 450 -29.35 -3.96 -18.42
C ILE A 450 -28.88 -4.56 -19.74
N THR A 451 -28.83 -5.90 -19.85
CA THR A 451 -28.39 -6.62 -21.05
C THR A 451 -29.31 -6.43 -22.25
N LYS A 452 -30.46 -5.75 -22.11
CA LYS A 452 -31.33 -5.42 -23.25
C LYS A 452 -30.84 -4.20 -24.05
N ASN A 453 -29.91 -3.43 -23.48
CA ASN A 453 -29.34 -2.24 -24.10
C ASN A 453 -28.17 -2.65 -25.00
N ALA A 454 -28.02 -1.99 -26.15
CA ALA A 454 -26.98 -2.32 -27.12
C ALA A 454 -25.56 -1.99 -26.65
N ALA A 455 -25.45 -1.13 -25.64
CA ALA A 455 -24.23 -0.84 -24.92
C ALA A 455 -24.54 -0.81 -23.43
N PHE A 456 -23.68 -1.38 -22.60
CA PHE A 456 -23.86 -1.33 -21.15
C PHE A 456 -22.56 -1.60 -20.38
N THR A 457 -22.57 -1.18 -19.12
CA THR A 457 -21.54 -1.45 -18.12
C THR A 457 -22.18 -2.00 -16.86
N ILE A 458 -21.51 -2.96 -16.22
CA ILE A 458 -21.85 -3.51 -14.92
C ILE A 458 -20.62 -3.37 -14.04
N SER A 459 -20.75 -2.76 -12.86
CA SER A 459 -19.68 -2.59 -11.87
C SER A 459 -20.14 -3.13 -10.53
N MET A 460 -19.23 -3.74 -9.78
CA MET A 460 -19.46 -4.17 -8.40
C MET A 460 -18.15 -4.41 -7.65
N TRP A 461 -18.18 -4.24 -6.34
CA TRP A 461 -17.15 -4.72 -5.44
C TRP A 461 -17.50 -6.11 -4.92
N ILE A 462 -16.54 -7.02 -4.90
CA ILE A 462 -16.72 -8.40 -4.42
C ILE A 462 -15.57 -8.79 -3.51
N LYS A 463 -15.89 -9.49 -2.41
CA LYS A 463 -14.93 -10.24 -1.60
C LYS A 463 -15.41 -11.68 -1.41
N ALA A 464 -14.73 -12.62 -2.05
CA ALA A 464 -15.10 -14.03 -2.00
C ALA A 464 -13.89 -14.95 -2.26
N ALA A 465 -13.91 -16.14 -1.67
CA ALA A 465 -12.96 -17.22 -1.98
C ALA A 465 -13.52 -18.13 -3.09
N GLY A 466 -13.00 -18.03 -4.32
CA GLY A 466 -13.51 -18.73 -5.50
C GLY A 466 -13.14 -20.22 -5.54
N ALA A 467 -11.92 -20.56 -5.13
CA ALA A 467 -11.46 -21.94 -5.07
C ALA A 467 -12.30 -22.75 -4.06
N GLY A 468 -12.93 -23.82 -4.55
CA GLY A 468 -13.86 -24.64 -3.78
C GLY A 468 -15.32 -24.19 -3.87
N GLN A 469 -15.60 -23.00 -4.40
CA GLN A 469 -16.96 -22.54 -4.72
C GLN A 469 -17.34 -22.90 -6.15
N ASN A 470 -18.08 -24.00 -6.29
CA ASN A 470 -18.52 -24.46 -7.61
C ASN A 470 -19.76 -23.70 -8.10
N ASP A 471 -19.64 -22.99 -9.22
CA ASP A 471 -20.75 -22.43 -10.02
C ASP A 471 -21.65 -21.48 -9.20
N ARG A 472 -21.07 -20.43 -8.60
CA ARG A 472 -21.81 -19.45 -7.77
C ARG A 472 -21.97 -18.14 -8.52
N ARG A 473 -23.15 -17.51 -8.48
CA ARG A 473 -23.45 -16.29 -9.27
C ARG A 473 -23.69 -15.09 -8.38
N PHE A 474 -22.79 -14.11 -8.48
CA PHE A 474 -22.87 -12.85 -7.76
C PHE A 474 -23.82 -11.87 -8.45
N PHE A 475 -23.85 -11.86 -9.78
CA PHE A 475 -24.82 -11.09 -10.56
C PHE A 475 -25.40 -11.93 -11.69
N SER A 476 -26.70 -11.82 -11.93
CA SER A 476 -27.38 -12.54 -13.01
C SER A 476 -28.54 -11.74 -13.59
N GLU A 477 -28.68 -11.80 -14.92
CA GLU A 477 -29.89 -11.39 -15.61
C GLU A 477 -30.49 -12.56 -16.38
N SER A 478 -31.76 -12.84 -16.13
CA SER A 478 -32.40 -14.10 -16.52
C SER A 478 -33.89 -13.97 -16.83
N SER A 479 -34.48 -15.04 -17.37
CA SER A 479 -35.88 -15.10 -17.78
C SER A 479 -36.70 -15.99 -16.85
N GLU A 480 -37.88 -15.51 -16.45
CA GLU A 480 -38.91 -16.33 -15.79
C GLU A 480 -39.43 -17.45 -16.70
N PHE A 481 -39.42 -17.23 -18.02
CA PHE A 481 -40.11 -18.07 -18.99
C PHE A 481 -39.21 -19.11 -19.66
N SER A 482 -37.90 -18.87 -19.65
CA SER A 482 -36.92 -19.68 -20.36
C SER A 482 -35.62 -19.84 -19.58
N ASN A 483 -34.85 -20.88 -19.92
CA ASN A 483 -33.48 -21.07 -19.42
C ASN A 483 -32.43 -20.43 -20.34
N ASP A 484 -32.88 -19.65 -21.32
CA ASP A 484 -32.14 -19.10 -22.45
C ASP A 484 -32.92 -17.89 -23.00
N PRO A 485 -32.37 -16.66 -22.98
CA PRO A 485 -30.98 -16.31 -22.64
C PRO A 485 -30.68 -16.25 -21.13
N LEU A 486 -29.40 -16.09 -20.80
CA LEU A 486 -28.87 -15.95 -19.44
C LEU A 486 -27.52 -15.22 -19.45
N PHE A 487 -27.39 -14.17 -18.63
CA PHE A 487 -26.15 -13.47 -18.32
C PHE A 487 -25.76 -13.74 -16.87
N ASN A 488 -24.51 -14.10 -16.59
CA ASN A 488 -24.02 -14.17 -15.20
C ASN A 488 -22.57 -13.72 -15.07
N ILE A 489 -22.26 -13.20 -13.88
CA ILE A 489 -20.92 -12.99 -13.33
C ILE A 489 -20.80 -13.85 -12.07
N GLY A 490 -19.75 -14.68 -11.99
CA GLY A 490 -19.63 -15.63 -10.88
C GLY A 490 -18.35 -16.42 -10.85
N THR A 491 -18.28 -17.41 -9.97
CA THR A 491 -17.16 -18.37 -9.90
C THR A 491 -17.24 -19.40 -11.02
N ARG A 492 -16.12 -20.06 -11.32
CA ARG A 492 -16.09 -21.13 -12.32
C ARG A 492 -17.04 -22.28 -11.98
N ASN A 493 -17.57 -22.89 -13.05
CA ASN A 493 -18.45 -24.08 -13.03
C ASN A 493 -17.83 -25.38 -12.47
N ASN A 494 -16.58 -25.33 -12.02
CA ASN A 494 -15.89 -26.43 -11.36
C ASN A 494 -15.24 -26.00 -10.03
N GLY A 495 -15.32 -24.71 -9.67
CA GLY A 495 -14.65 -24.11 -8.50
C GLY A 495 -13.15 -24.37 -8.44
N SER A 496 -12.46 -24.48 -9.59
CA SER A 496 -11.07 -24.92 -9.64
C SER A 496 -10.03 -23.86 -9.31
N ASP A 497 -10.39 -22.59 -9.45
CA ASP A 497 -9.51 -21.43 -9.25
C ASP A 497 -10.34 -20.21 -8.83
N ASN A 498 -9.63 -19.09 -8.69
CA ASN A 498 -10.14 -17.81 -8.21
C ASN A 498 -10.49 -16.85 -9.36
N THR A 499 -10.67 -17.35 -10.59
CA THR A 499 -11.00 -16.49 -11.75
C THR A 499 -12.49 -16.13 -11.81
N VAL A 500 -12.80 -14.97 -12.38
CA VAL A 500 -14.16 -14.56 -12.74
C VAL A 500 -14.64 -15.36 -13.96
N ASP A 501 -15.84 -15.92 -13.89
CA ASP A 501 -16.55 -16.57 -15.00
C ASP A 501 -17.70 -15.68 -15.46
N ILE A 502 -17.53 -15.10 -16.64
CA ILE A 502 -18.60 -14.45 -17.40
C ILE A 502 -19.30 -15.53 -18.22
N TYR A 503 -20.55 -15.80 -17.85
CA TYR A 503 -21.39 -16.79 -18.50
C TYR A 503 -22.43 -16.10 -19.37
N LEU A 504 -22.34 -16.31 -20.69
CA LEU A 504 -23.29 -15.80 -21.66
C LEU A 504 -23.98 -16.95 -22.37
N ARG A 505 -25.31 -16.97 -22.34
CA ARG A 505 -26.12 -17.90 -23.10
C ARG A 505 -27.22 -17.15 -23.81
N ASP A 506 -27.26 -17.30 -25.13
CA ASP A 506 -28.36 -16.88 -25.98
C ASP A 506 -28.35 -17.78 -27.22
N GLY A 507 -29.08 -18.89 -27.15
CA GLY A 507 -29.06 -19.97 -28.12
C GLY A 507 -27.72 -20.73 -28.21
N GLY A 508 -27.80 -21.99 -28.65
CA GLY A 508 -26.61 -22.82 -28.91
C GLY A 508 -25.81 -23.20 -27.65
N SER A 509 -24.48 -23.26 -27.78
CA SER A 509 -23.58 -23.59 -26.65
C SER A 509 -23.34 -22.36 -25.78
N PRO A 510 -23.31 -22.50 -24.44
CA PRO A 510 -22.92 -21.42 -23.55
C PRO A 510 -21.50 -20.93 -23.83
N ASN A 511 -21.27 -19.64 -23.62
CA ASN A 511 -19.98 -19.01 -23.72
C ASN A 511 -19.49 -18.71 -22.30
N HIS A 512 -18.51 -19.47 -21.84
CA HIS A 512 -17.79 -19.17 -20.60
C HIS A 512 -16.52 -18.40 -20.96
N GLN A 513 -16.32 -17.27 -20.33
CA GLN A 513 -15.15 -16.43 -20.52
C GLN A 513 -14.54 -16.10 -19.16
N PHE A 514 -13.23 -16.31 -19.04
CA PHE A 514 -12.53 -16.21 -17.77
C PHE A 514 -11.57 -15.03 -17.74
N SER A 515 -11.50 -14.38 -16.58
CA SER A 515 -10.44 -13.41 -16.25
C SER A 515 -9.06 -14.04 -16.35
N THR A 516 -8.02 -13.20 -16.49
CA THR A 516 -6.62 -13.64 -16.37
C THR A 516 -6.12 -13.54 -14.94
N THR A 517 -6.54 -12.50 -14.23
CA THR A 517 -6.38 -12.31 -12.79
C THR A 517 -7.31 -13.24 -12.01
N GLU A 518 -7.00 -13.40 -10.72
CA GLU A 518 -7.67 -14.31 -9.80
C GLU A 518 -8.32 -13.56 -8.61
N PRO A 519 -9.28 -12.65 -8.86
CA PRO A 519 -9.82 -11.73 -7.84
C PRO A 519 -10.73 -12.40 -6.81
N PHE A 520 -11.07 -13.68 -6.94
CA PHE A 520 -11.79 -14.40 -5.87
C PHE A 520 -10.82 -15.02 -4.87
N ASP A 521 -9.93 -14.21 -4.29
CA ASP A 521 -8.88 -14.64 -3.36
C ASP A 521 -9.19 -14.36 -1.87
N ASP A 522 -10.44 -14.03 -1.56
CA ASP A 522 -10.94 -13.60 -0.25
C ASP A 522 -10.50 -12.18 0.18
N THR A 523 -10.06 -11.35 -0.76
CA THR A 523 -9.88 -9.89 -0.58
C THR A 523 -10.86 -9.08 -1.43
N TRP A 524 -10.97 -7.77 -1.18
CA TRP A 524 -11.88 -6.89 -1.91
C TRP A 524 -11.29 -6.56 -3.29
N HIS A 525 -12.08 -6.84 -4.32
CA HIS A 525 -11.75 -6.47 -5.69
C HIS A 525 -12.91 -5.78 -6.37
N HIS A 526 -12.60 -4.80 -7.21
CA HIS A 526 -13.56 -4.16 -8.10
C HIS A 526 -13.63 -4.91 -9.43
N ILE A 527 -14.83 -5.27 -9.86
CA ILE A 527 -15.07 -5.98 -11.12
C ILE A 527 -16.00 -5.14 -11.99
N ALA A 528 -15.54 -4.79 -13.19
CA ALA A 528 -16.37 -4.14 -14.20
C ALA A 528 -16.39 -4.89 -15.53
N TYR A 529 -17.58 -5.01 -16.12
CA TYR A 529 -17.83 -5.63 -17.41
C TYR A 529 -18.45 -4.61 -18.36
N THR A 530 -17.87 -4.43 -19.55
CA THR A 530 -18.42 -3.57 -20.60
C THR A 530 -18.84 -4.39 -21.83
N HIS A 531 -19.88 -3.92 -22.51
CA HIS A 531 -20.42 -4.54 -23.71
C HIS A 531 -20.86 -3.47 -24.71
N ASP A 532 -20.50 -3.64 -25.98
CA ASP A 532 -20.94 -2.76 -27.07
C ASP A 532 -21.19 -3.54 -28.37
N ASP A 533 -22.46 -3.60 -28.77
CA ASP A 533 -22.93 -4.20 -30.02
C ASP A 533 -22.37 -3.50 -31.27
N THR A 534 -22.11 -2.20 -31.18
CA THR A 534 -21.67 -1.37 -32.31
C THR A 534 -20.24 -1.69 -32.69
N THR A 535 -19.35 -1.74 -31.69
CA THR A 535 -17.95 -2.11 -31.89
C THR A 535 -17.73 -3.61 -31.82
N MET A 536 -18.74 -4.37 -31.40
CA MET A 536 -18.69 -5.80 -31.14
C MET A 536 -17.59 -6.14 -30.12
N THR A 537 -17.51 -5.35 -29.05
CA THR A 537 -16.50 -5.51 -27.99
C THR A 537 -17.13 -5.93 -26.67
N ILE A 538 -16.37 -6.72 -25.92
CA ILE A 538 -16.64 -7.08 -24.54
C ILE A 538 -15.32 -6.96 -23.79
N GLN A 539 -15.33 -6.24 -22.68
CA GLN A 539 -14.15 -6.10 -21.85
C GLN A 539 -14.46 -6.42 -20.38
N LEU A 540 -13.46 -6.94 -19.69
CA LEU A 540 -13.46 -7.14 -18.25
C LEU A 540 -12.31 -6.35 -17.64
N TYR A 541 -12.63 -5.61 -16.59
CA TYR A 541 -11.69 -4.87 -15.77
C TYR A 541 -11.69 -5.47 -14.37
N VAL A 542 -10.50 -5.53 -13.77
CA VAL A 542 -10.29 -5.94 -12.38
C VAL A 542 -9.45 -4.85 -11.73
N ASP A 543 -9.96 -4.29 -10.63
CA ASP A 543 -9.35 -3.17 -9.90
C ASP A 543 -9.02 -1.97 -10.81
N GLY A 544 -9.98 -1.60 -11.66
CA GLY A 544 -9.84 -0.46 -12.57
C GLY A 544 -8.99 -0.72 -13.81
N VAL A 545 -8.24 -1.84 -13.85
CA VAL A 545 -7.33 -2.18 -14.94
C VAL A 545 -7.98 -3.16 -15.90
N LEU A 546 -7.80 -2.94 -17.21
CA LEU A 546 -8.26 -3.87 -18.24
C LEU A 546 -7.59 -5.24 -18.06
N ASP A 547 -8.34 -6.22 -17.58
CA ASP A 547 -7.90 -7.60 -17.45
C ASP A 547 -7.99 -8.33 -18.79
N ARG A 548 -9.06 -8.07 -19.56
CA ARG A 548 -9.29 -8.78 -20.82
C ARG A 548 -10.24 -8.10 -21.79
N ASP A 549 -9.92 -8.16 -23.09
CA ASP A 549 -10.69 -7.55 -24.19
C ASP A 549 -10.88 -8.46 -25.42
N ASN A 550 -10.28 -9.65 -25.43
CA ASN A 550 -10.12 -10.49 -26.62
C ASN A 550 -11.16 -11.63 -26.73
N TRP A 551 -12.32 -11.46 -26.13
CA TRP A 551 -13.35 -12.49 -26.10
C TRP A 551 -14.12 -12.59 -27.42
N THR A 552 -14.66 -13.79 -27.68
CA THR A 552 -15.58 -13.96 -28.80
C THR A 552 -16.87 -13.22 -28.46
N PHE A 553 -17.12 -12.12 -29.16
CA PHE A 553 -18.34 -11.34 -29.03
C PHE A 553 -19.56 -12.25 -29.20
N LYS A 554 -20.44 -12.22 -28.21
CA LYS A 554 -21.74 -12.91 -28.24
C LYS A 554 -22.77 -11.94 -27.70
N ASP A 555 -23.68 -11.58 -28.58
CA ASP A 555 -24.85 -10.76 -28.28
C ASP A 555 -25.83 -11.56 -27.39
N ILE A 556 -26.58 -10.85 -26.55
CA ILE A 556 -27.73 -11.38 -25.82
C ILE A 556 -28.98 -10.70 -26.39
N VAL A 557 -29.49 -11.23 -27.51
CA VAL A 557 -30.67 -10.69 -28.17
C VAL A 557 -31.89 -11.51 -27.77
N SER A 558 -32.53 -11.17 -26.66
CA SER A 558 -33.88 -11.67 -26.46
C SER A 558 -34.75 -10.77 -25.57
N PRO A 559 -36.01 -10.52 -25.98
CA PRO A 559 -36.96 -9.70 -25.24
C PRO A 559 -37.48 -10.36 -23.95
N ASP A 560 -37.07 -11.59 -23.62
CA ASP A 560 -37.65 -12.38 -22.54
C ASP A 560 -36.86 -12.33 -21.21
N VAL A 561 -35.75 -11.59 -21.12
CA VAL A 561 -35.03 -11.35 -19.85
C VAL A 561 -35.85 -10.37 -19.01
N ASN A 562 -36.11 -10.73 -17.75
CA ASN A 562 -36.97 -9.92 -16.88
C ASN A 562 -36.61 -9.99 -15.38
N TYR A 563 -35.55 -10.70 -15.00
CA TYR A 563 -35.01 -10.68 -13.65
C TYR A 563 -33.60 -10.13 -13.66
N THR A 564 -33.33 -9.23 -12.72
CA THR A 564 -31.98 -8.84 -12.28
C THR A 564 -31.82 -9.34 -10.85
N THR A 565 -30.76 -10.09 -10.57
CA THR A 565 -30.50 -10.69 -9.26
C THR A 565 -29.05 -10.53 -8.84
N ILE A 566 -28.85 -10.27 -7.55
CA ILE A 566 -27.54 -10.32 -6.89
C ILE A 566 -27.56 -11.50 -5.92
N GLY A 567 -26.57 -12.38 -6.03
CA GLY A 567 -26.41 -13.55 -5.15
C GLY A 567 -27.07 -14.85 -5.61
N ALA A 568 -27.78 -14.88 -6.75
CA ALA A 568 -28.31 -16.12 -7.34
C ALA A 568 -28.64 -15.96 -8.83
N ILE A 569 -29.08 -17.06 -9.46
CA ILE A 569 -29.82 -17.05 -10.72
C ILE A 569 -31.30 -17.30 -10.42
N LEU A 570 -32.21 -16.41 -10.86
CA LEU A 570 -33.65 -16.63 -10.76
C LEU A 570 -34.33 -16.86 -12.12
N ARG A 571 -34.77 -18.10 -12.35
CA ARG A 571 -35.66 -18.44 -13.48
C ARG A 571 -37.03 -18.83 -12.95
N ALA A 572 -37.56 -19.99 -13.37
CA ALA A 572 -38.71 -20.60 -12.72
C ALA A 572 -38.46 -20.94 -11.24
N ASN A 573 -37.21 -21.24 -10.86
CA ASN A 573 -36.76 -21.44 -9.49
C ASN A 573 -35.35 -20.83 -9.30
N PRO A 574 -35.01 -20.32 -8.11
CA PRO A 574 -33.67 -19.83 -7.81
C PRO A 574 -32.64 -20.96 -7.72
N SER A 575 -31.36 -20.66 -8.02
CA SER A 575 -30.24 -21.60 -7.96
C SER A 575 -28.89 -20.87 -7.94
N HIS A 576 -27.79 -21.59 -7.69
CA HIS A 576 -26.39 -21.08 -7.80
C HIS A 576 -26.07 -19.94 -6.81
N TRP A 577 -26.48 -20.11 -5.55
CA TRP A 577 -26.37 -19.11 -4.49
C TRP A 577 -24.93 -18.69 -4.20
N ALA A 578 -24.65 -17.39 -4.22
CA ALA A 578 -23.35 -16.81 -3.93
C ALA A 578 -22.92 -17.07 -2.49
N GLN A 579 -21.61 -17.14 -2.26
CA GLN A 579 -21.05 -17.12 -0.92
C GLN A 579 -19.89 -16.11 -0.91
N GLY A 580 -20.03 -15.05 -0.11
CA GLY A 580 -19.10 -13.93 -0.08
C GLY A 580 -19.80 -12.61 0.24
N LEU A 581 -19.07 -11.50 0.06
CA LEU A 581 -19.58 -10.14 0.23
C LEU A 581 -19.67 -9.46 -1.15
N VAL A 582 -20.73 -8.66 -1.34
CA VAL A 582 -20.92 -7.81 -2.51
C VAL A 582 -21.29 -6.42 -2.06
N ASP A 583 -20.79 -5.41 -2.76
CA ASP A 583 -20.98 -4.01 -2.43
C ASP A 583 -21.02 -3.14 -3.70
N GLU A 584 -21.58 -1.94 -3.61
CA GLU A 584 -21.44 -0.89 -4.63
C GLU A 584 -21.83 -1.34 -6.07
N VAL A 585 -22.97 -2.03 -6.21
CA VAL A 585 -23.40 -2.59 -7.50
C VAL A 585 -24.09 -1.53 -8.34
N SER A 586 -23.57 -1.29 -9.54
CA SER A 586 -24.03 -0.22 -10.42
C SER A 586 -24.10 -0.67 -11.88
N LEU A 587 -25.10 -0.17 -12.60
CA LEU A 587 -25.45 -0.57 -13.96
C LEU A 587 -25.64 0.67 -14.84
N TRP A 588 -25.02 0.71 -16.02
CA TRP A 588 -25.14 1.80 -16.99
C TRP A 588 -25.60 1.28 -18.34
N SER A 589 -26.46 2.03 -19.03
CA SER A 589 -26.90 1.72 -20.40
C SER A 589 -25.97 2.30 -21.47
N SER A 590 -24.70 2.48 -21.11
CA SER A 590 -23.59 2.93 -21.96
C SER A 590 -22.32 2.15 -21.59
N VAL A 591 -21.30 2.22 -22.46
CA VAL A 591 -19.95 1.76 -22.09
C VAL A 591 -19.24 2.89 -21.37
N LEU A 592 -18.85 2.66 -20.12
CA LEU A 592 -18.02 3.59 -19.37
C LEU A 592 -16.60 3.63 -19.96
N PRO A 593 -15.97 4.81 -20.02
CA PRO A 593 -14.55 4.94 -20.28
C PRO A 593 -13.71 4.15 -19.26
N ALA A 594 -12.55 3.67 -19.69
CA ALA A 594 -11.62 2.96 -18.79
C ALA A 594 -11.17 3.81 -17.59
N THR A 595 -11.09 5.14 -17.76
CA THR A 595 -10.77 6.09 -16.69
C THR A 595 -11.85 6.13 -15.61
N THR A 596 -13.12 6.25 -16.01
CA THR A 596 -14.27 6.20 -15.09
C THR A 596 -14.35 4.85 -14.34
N ILE A 597 -14.01 3.75 -15.02
CA ILE A 597 -13.93 2.43 -14.38
C ILE A 597 -12.80 2.40 -13.33
N ALA A 598 -11.68 3.08 -13.57
CA ALA A 598 -10.59 3.21 -12.61
C ALA A 598 -10.98 4.07 -11.40
N GLU A 599 -11.70 5.18 -11.59
CA GLU A 599 -12.23 6.01 -10.48
C GLU A 599 -13.13 5.20 -9.55
N LEU A 600 -14.06 4.41 -10.12
CA LEU A 600 -14.91 3.49 -9.35
C LEU A 600 -14.10 2.45 -8.55
N ALA A 601 -12.98 2.00 -9.11
CA ALA A 601 -12.06 1.07 -8.44
C ALA A 601 -11.21 1.75 -7.35
N SER A 602 -10.97 3.05 -7.46
CA SER A 602 -10.33 3.87 -6.42
C SER A 602 -11.28 4.25 -5.28
N GLY A 603 -12.59 4.04 -5.47
CA GLY A 603 -13.61 4.23 -4.45
C GLY A 603 -14.55 5.41 -4.67
N ALA A 604 -14.49 6.06 -5.83
CA ALA A 604 -15.52 7.02 -6.22
C ALA A 604 -16.89 6.32 -6.31
N THR A 605 -17.95 7.02 -5.91
CA THR A 605 -19.31 6.50 -5.98
C THR A 605 -19.83 6.58 -7.42
N PRO A 606 -20.73 5.66 -7.83
CA PRO A 606 -21.40 5.73 -9.13
C PRO A 606 -22.12 7.05 -9.42
N ILE A 607 -22.50 7.80 -8.38
CA ILE A 607 -23.16 9.10 -8.51
C ILE A 607 -22.13 10.19 -8.86
N GLU A 608 -20.99 10.22 -8.17
CA GLU A 608 -19.90 11.17 -8.42
C GLU A 608 -19.39 11.06 -9.87
N VAL A 609 -19.11 9.82 -10.32
CA VAL A 609 -18.49 9.60 -11.64
C VAL A 609 -19.45 9.76 -12.84
N THR A 610 -20.75 9.89 -12.61
CA THR A 610 -21.75 10.09 -13.67
C THR A 610 -22.16 11.55 -13.84
N GLY A 611 -21.60 12.46 -13.04
CA GLY A 611 -22.10 13.83 -12.93
C GLY A 611 -23.60 13.88 -12.62
N GLY A 612 -24.13 12.79 -12.06
CA GLY A 612 -25.56 12.55 -11.98
C GLY A 612 -26.13 13.29 -10.79
N GLY A 613 -26.72 14.46 -11.05
CA GLY A 613 -27.59 15.26 -10.19
C GLY A 613 -27.27 15.19 -8.70
N THR A 614 -26.69 16.26 -8.16
CA THR A 614 -26.44 16.53 -6.74
C THR A 614 -27.13 15.54 -5.79
N ILE A 615 -26.33 14.80 -4.99
CA ILE A 615 -26.80 13.74 -4.07
C ILE A 615 -28.14 14.14 -3.47
N PHE A 616 -29.20 13.35 -3.70
CA PHE A 616 -30.51 13.69 -3.15
C PHE A 616 -30.40 13.88 -1.64
N GLY A 617 -30.50 15.14 -1.24
CA GLY A 617 -30.06 15.57 0.07
C GLY A 617 -30.64 16.93 0.37
N ILE A 618 -31.01 17.13 1.63
CA ILE A 618 -31.41 18.45 2.10
C ILE A 618 -30.13 19.29 2.18
N THR A 619 -30.00 20.26 1.28
CA THR A 619 -28.84 21.16 1.18
C THR A 619 -28.91 22.31 2.16
N SER A 620 -30.12 22.77 2.51
CA SER A 620 -30.30 23.83 3.51
C SER A 620 -31.56 23.69 4.35
N VAL A 621 -31.45 24.09 5.63
CA VAL A 621 -32.58 24.27 6.54
C VAL A 621 -32.49 25.67 7.15
N ASP A 622 -33.28 26.60 6.64
CA ASP A 622 -33.18 28.01 7.02
C ASP A 622 -34.43 28.50 7.74
N ARG A 623 -34.24 29.10 8.92
CA ARG A 623 -35.32 29.82 9.61
C ARG A 623 -35.25 31.30 9.27
N GLN A 624 -36.27 31.78 8.57
CA GLN A 624 -36.37 33.17 8.14
C GLN A 624 -36.82 34.09 9.30
N GLU A 625 -36.51 35.38 9.23
CA GLU A 625 -36.88 36.38 10.26
C GLU A 625 -38.40 36.47 10.54
N ASN A 626 -39.22 36.09 9.55
CA ASN A 626 -40.68 36.04 9.66
C ASN A 626 -41.20 34.76 10.37
N GLY A 627 -40.31 33.87 10.80
CA GLY A 627 -40.64 32.61 11.47
C GLY A 627 -40.91 31.43 10.55
N ASN A 628 -40.83 31.60 9.23
CA ASN A 628 -40.93 30.50 8.28
C ASN A 628 -39.66 29.62 8.33
N VAL A 629 -39.81 28.35 7.97
CA VAL A 629 -38.68 27.43 7.75
C VAL A 629 -38.65 27.10 6.26
N SER A 630 -37.49 27.15 5.62
CA SER A 630 -37.30 26.61 4.27
C SER A 630 -36.41 25.37 4.32
N LEU A 631 -36.84 24.34 3.59
CA LEU A 631 -36.02 23.20 3.22
C LEU A 631 -35.63 23.35 1.76
N THR A 632 -34.33 23.31 1.49
CA THR A 632 -33.80 23.20 0.14
C THR A 632 -33.22 21.81 -0.03
N TRP A 633 -33.49 21.16 -1.16
CA TRP A 633 -32.88 19.89 -1.50
C TRP A 633 -32.55 19.81 -2.98
N ASN A 634 -31.56 18.97 -3.25
CA ASN A 634 -31.22 18.54 -4.59
C ASN A 634 -32.37 17.74 -5.20
N SER A 635 -32.90 18.22 -6.32
CA SER A 635 -34.14 17.73 -6.91
C SER A 635 -33.97 17.44 -8.39
N ARG A 636 -34.72 16.47 -8.91
CA ARG A 636 -34.73 16.11 -10.33
C ARG A 636 -35.79 16.94 -11.06
N PRO A 637 -35.46 17.59 -12.19
CA PRO A 637 -36.44 18.26 -13.02
C PRO A 637 -37.65 17.37 -13.34
N ASN A 638 -38.84 17.96 -13.39
CA ASN A 638 -40.11 17.27 -13.68
C ASN A 638 -40.48 16.12 -12.72
N THR A 639 -39.88 16.06 -11.53
CA THR A 639 -40.20 15.07 -10.49
C THR A 639 -41.12 15.69 -9.44
N ALA A 640 -42.05 14.90 -8.92
CA ALA A 640 -42.87 15.26 -7.76
C ALA A 640 -42.27 14.60 -6.51
N TYR A 641 -42.31 15.32 -5.39
CA TYR A 641 -41.75 14.85 -4.13
C TYR A 641 -42.82 14.81 -3.04
N ILE A 642 -42.71 13.79 -2.19
CA ILE A 642 -43.44 13.63 -0.95
C ILE A 642 -42.58 14.14 0.20
N LEU A 643 -43.11 15.07 0.96
CA LEU A 643 -42.51 15.64 2.15
C LEU A 643 -43.18 15.05 3.38
N GLU A 644 -42.39 14.45 4.27
CA GLU A 644 -42.87 13.87 5.53
C GLU A 644 -42.11 14.43 6.72
N ALA A 645 -42.78 14.47 7.87
CA ALA A 645 -42.19 14.86 9.14
C ALA A 645 -42.41 13.78 10.21
N SER A 646 -41.46 13.69 11.15
CA SER A 646 -41.55 12.82 12.32
C SER A 646 -41.09 13.55 13.58
N LEU A 647 -41.66 13.20 14.73
CA LEU A 647 -41.22 13.69 16.04
C LEU A 647 -40.35 12.65 16.79
N ASP A 648 -40.31 11.41 16.31
CA ASP A 648 -39.73 10.27 17.02
C ASP A 648 -38.91 9.32 16.12
N LEU A 649 -38.72 9.69 14.83
CA LEU A 649 -38.09 8.89 13.77
C LEU A 649 -38.80 7.56 13.44
N ALA A 650 -39.89 7.23 14.12
CA ALA A 650 -40.62 5.97 13.95
C ALA A 650 -41.94 6.19 13.21
N ASN A 651 -42.67 7.25 13.57
CA ASN A 651 -43.95 7.60 12.99
C ASN A 651 -43.78 8.80 12.05
N TRP A 652 -44.01 8.59 10.77
CA TRP A 652 -43.89 9.60 9.72
C TRP A 652 -45.29 10.08 9.29
N VAL A 653 -45.46 11.39 9.24
CA VAL A 653 -46.69 12.05 8.81
C VAL A 653 -46.40 12.81 7.53
N GLU A 654 -47.18 12.52 6.49
CA GLU A 654 -47.15 13.25 5.22
C GLU A 654 -47.59 14.70 5.42
N ILE A 655 -46.80 15.62 4.89
CA ILE A 655 -47.03 17.05 4.92
C ILE A 655 -47.56 17.54 3.56
N ASP A 656 -46.96 17.05 2.47
CA ASP A 656 -47.28 17.40 1.09
C ASP A 656 -46.84 16.23 0.19
N ASP A 657 -47.70 15.77 -0.73
CA ASP A 657 -47.46 14.63 -1.62
C ASP A 657 -47.28 15.04 -3.09
N GLY A 658 -47.14 16.34 -3.35
CA GLY A 658 -47.18 16.89 -4.70
C GLY A 658 -46.15 17.98 -5.00
N VAL A 659 -45.08 18.10 -4.21
CA VAL A 659 -44.11 19.17 -4.39
C VAL A 659 -43.38 19.00 -5.73
N GLN A 660 -43.74 19.82 -6.71
CA GLN A 660 -43.12 19.78 -8.03
C GLN A 660 -41.71 20.36 -7.97
N SER A 661 -40.79 19.64 -8.61
CA SER A 661 -39.42 20.11 -8.78
C SER A 661 -39.38 21.50 -9.42
N GLN A 662 -38.46 22.33 -8.94
CA GLN A 662 -38.18 23.65 -9.48
C GLN A 662 -36.94 23.67 -10.41
N GLY A 663 -36.35 22.51 -10.70
CA GLY A 663 -35.10 22.35 -11.43
C GLY A 663 -34.21 21.33 -10.73
N GLU A 664 -32.91 21.62 -10.67
CA GLU A 664 -31.89 20.83 -9.97
C GLU A 664 -31.92 21.04 -8.44
N GLU A 665 -32.54 22.12 -7.98
CA GLU A 665 -32.89 22.31 -6.57
C GLU A 665 -34.38 22.61 -6.43
N THR A 666 -34.96 22.14 -5.32
CA THR A 666 -36.32 22.48 -4.94
C THR A 666 -36.33 23.06 -3.54
N ILE A 667 -37.00 24.20 -3.40
CA ILE A 667 -37.20 24.85 -2.11
C ILE A 667 -38.66 24.70 -1.71
N TYR A 668 -38.90 24.16 -0.52
CA TYR A 668 -40.20 24.17 0.13
C TYR A 668 -40.17 25.08 1.36
N VAL A 669 -41.12 26.01 1.43
CA VAL A 669 -41.22 26.96 2.54
C VAL A 669 -42.42 26.60 3.41
N PHE A 670 -42.15 26.19 4.65
CA PHE A 670 -43.17 26.04 5.68
C PHE A 670 -43.56 27.42 6.21
N PRO A 671 -44.83 27.83 6.07
CA PRO A 671 -45.31 29.07 6.66
C PRO A 671 -45.26 29.01 8.19
N SER A 672 -45.06 30.16 8.83
CA SER A 672 -45.16 30.28 10.28
C SER A 672 -46.54 29.83 10.79
N GLY A 673 -46.56 29.11 11.92
CA GLY A 673 -47.78 28.60 12.55
C GLY A 673 -48.24 27.19 12.10
N VAL A 674 -47.41 26.43 11.37
CA VAL A 674 -47.64 24.99 11.14
C VAL A 674 -47.56 24.25 12.49
N PRO A 675 -48.63 23.56 12.94
CA PRO A 675 -48.63 22.87 14.23
C PRO A 675 -47.49 21.85 14.33
N GLY A 676 -46.64 21.99 15.35
CA GLY A 676 -45.45 21.17 15.55
C GLY A 676 -44.14 21.95 15.36
N LEU A 677 -44.09 22.92 14.43
CA LEU A 677 -42.90 23.74 14.15
C LEU A 677 -42.78 25.01 15.03
N ASP A 678 -43.83 25.35 15.79
CA ASP A 678 -44.00 26.64 16.47
C ASP A 678 -44.11 26.53 18.01
N THR A 679 -43.57 25.46 18.61
CA THR A 679 -43.59 25.30 20.07
C THR A 679 -42.21 25.42 20.67
N ASP A 680 -42.02 26.37 21.60
CA ASP A 680 -40.85 26.53 22.49
C ASP A 680 -40.66 25.35 23.49
N ILE A 681 -41.19 24.17 23.16
CA ILE A 681 -41.04 22.93 23.90
C ILE A 681 -40.28 22.02 22.95
N GLU A 682 -39.25 21.33 23.43
CA GLU A 682 -38.43 20.38 22.65
C GLU A 682 -39.29 19.23 22.06
N PRO A 683 -39.62 19.24 20.76
CA PRO A 683 -39.34 18.04 20.01
C PRO A 683 -38.40 18.38 18.85
N ARG A 684 -37.44 17.49 18.64
CA ARG A 684 -36.69 17.45 17.39
C ARG A 684 -37.68 17.01 16.31
N ILE A 685 -37.86 17.82 15.29
CA ILE A 685 -38.67 17.49 14.13
C ILE A 685 -37.69 17.00 13.07
N PHE A 686 -37.92 15.79 12.59
CA PHE A 686 -37.14 15.20 11.53
C PHE A 686 -37.93 15.31 10.24
N PHE A 687 -37.27 15.70 9.17
CA PHE A 687 -37.86 15.75 7.85
C PHE A 687 -37.24 14.66 7.00
N ARG A 688 -38.04 14.05 6.14
CA ARG A 688 -37.54 13.23 5.04
C ARG A 688 -38.32 13.60 3.79
N ILE A 689 -37.61 13.55 2.68
CA ILE A 689 -38.15 13.81 1.36
C ILE A 689 -38.05 12.47 0.62
N ARG A 690 -39.12 12.05 -0.05
CA ARG A 690 -39.17 10.82 -0.83
C ARG A 690 -39.70 11.13 -2.21
N LYS A 691 -39.24 10.40 -3.21
CA LYS A 691 -39.80 10.45 -4.56
C LYS A 691 -41.15 9.75 -4.63
#